data_AF-A0A9P9ABU7-F1
#
_entry.id   AF-A0A9P9ABU7-F1
#
_cell.length_a   1.000
_cell.length_b   1.000
_cell.length_c   1.000
_cell.angle_alpha   90.00
_cell.angle_beta   90.00
_cell.angle_gamma   90.00
#
_symmetry.space_group_name_H-M   'P 1'
#
loop_
_entity.id
_entity.type
_entity.pdbx_description
1 polymer ?
#
loop_
_entity_poly.entity_id
_entity_poly.type
_entity_poly.pdbx_seq_one_letter_code
_entity_poly.pdbx_strand_id
1 'polypeptide(L)'
;MALLRPAPQAWESQVLSLLGGVLYLYRARSRLIRPATISRWAEEDDLPPLSLTSSSPSHQQQQPPAAQMHDLKTPPRVAALLQTMDAKLQKLQLPRSMGGPWSYYRLRSLVARTAAVLLLILFLVYTLQPAPIQIPPPSRKIFRTTNRVEFSSPYDQTPSEVDRVQPIANTTKTQHADEWSHALDCGADTAHLRLIAERHDLGDQLDYYKRYIRFTRQPIERKSYTNIQQKLVPGGLRAIDLNNATTHEPCGVPLEVPVTKSPFPSTADLSDYMFAISTTYDRLADPAQNMIKEWAYWLTDSNGRSNGGKLLLLVMGATDTQLDAFTNRLARAGIDADVSHSDQRLEMAVRYLNLVATLYRHKESSNKKWLVLCDDDTFFPSPVGLTNWMRRYNTARPMYVGTLSEDALAVQRHGSQAFGGAGVFITLPLARAISRILSTCKTDQKIQESDSGYGPQGDILLRKCIYENTSVRLTQLHHLWQLDLFGDAGGFYESGTRPLSVHHYRHSWHTAYPGHASKVAHTCGEDCTFQRFVTADGFVVANGYSVAQYPEGIDFDLEQLEATWAGSNDPNLGWRFDLMLGPQRLSLHRTGRKLAWEMVEARNGADGSVTQVYIRRKGDDRWKYEGKPMKETDGVIELVWIPS
;
A
#
# COMPACT_ATOMS: atom_id res chain seq x y z
N MET A 1 99.90 -5.41 0.00
CA MET A 1 99.57 -6.84 -0.16
C MET A 1 98.06 -6.91 -0.36
N ALA A 2 97.53 -7.24 -1.56
CA ALA A 2 97.50 -8.59 -2.17
C ALA A 2 96.44 -9.46 -1.46
N LEU A 3 95.40 -10.06 -2.06
CA LEU A 3 94.83 -10.16 -3.43
C LEU A 3 93.27 -10.22 -3.25
N LEU A 4 92.36 -10.14 -4.24
CA LEU A 4 92.40 -10.05 -5.71
C LEU A 4 91.17 -9.23 -6.23
N ARG A 5 90.61 -9.56 -7.41
CA ARG A 5 89.40 -9.05 -8.09
C ARG A 5 88.91 -10.17 -9.06
N PRO A 6 87.63 -10.23 -9.51
CA PRO A 6 87.13 -9.31 -10.55
C PRO A 6 85.66 -8.85 -10.43
N ALA A 7 85.37 -7.77 -11.15
CA ALA A 7 84.06 -7.27 -11.58
C ALA A 7 84.03 -7.33 -13.14
N PRO A 8 83.02 -6.84 -13.92
CA PRO A 8 81.83 -6.06 -13.53
C PRO A 8 80.51 -6.35 -14.32
N GLN A 9 79.46 -5.55 -14.04
CA GLN A 9 78.30 -5.19 -14.92
C GLN A 9 77.34 -6.30 -15.41
N ALA A 10 76.03 -6.06 -15.65
CA ALA A 10 75.08 -5.00 -15.26
C ALA A 10 73.66 -5.46 -15.67
N TRP A 11 72.58 -5.18 -14.90
CA TRP A 11 71.17 -4.98 -15.40
C TRP A 11 70.06 -4.77 -14.32
N GLU A 12 70.21 -3.93 -13.29
CA GLU A 12 69.08 -3.63 -12.36
C GLU A 12 68.75 -2.14 -12.24
N SER A 13 67.91 -1.62 -13.15
CA SER A 13 67.43 -0.23 -13.10
C SER A 13 66.07 0.05 -13.77
N GLN A 14 65.11 -0.90 -13.72
CA GLN A 14 63.76 -0.68 -14.29
C GLN A 14 62.55 -1.14 -13.44
N VAL A 15 62.71 -1.53 -12.16
CA VAL A 15 61.57 -2.03 -11.34
C VAL A 15 61.15 -1.09 -10.19
N LEU A 16 61.96 -0.08 -9.84
CA LEU A 16 61.67 0.85 -8.72
C LEU A 16 61.11 2.24 -9.15
N SER A 17 60.53 2.35 -10.34
CA SER A 17 59.91 3.59 -10.84
C SER A 17 58.38 3.55 -10.96
N LEU A 18 57.72 2.42 -10.67
CA LEU A 18 56.26 2.25 -10.82
C LEU A 18 55.46 2.14 -9.50
N LEU A 19 56.13 2.10 -8.34
CA LEU A 19 55.45 2.09 -7.02
C LEU A 19 55.49 3.45 -6.28
N GLY A 20 56.23 4.43 -6.78
CA GLY A 20 56.26 5.80 -6.21
C GLY A 20 55.15 6.73 -6.72
N GLY A 21 54.52 6.44 -7.87
CA GLY A 21 53.60 7.36 -8.54
C GLY A 21 52.16 7.39 -8.00
N VAL A 22 51.72 6.35 -7.30
CA VAL A 22 50.29 6.16 -6.95
C VAL A 22 49.91 6.82 -5.61
N LEU A 23 50.88 7.07 -4.71
CA LEU A 23 50.59 7.73 -3.42
C LEU A 23 50.54 9.27 -3.47
N TYR A 24 50.95 9.91 -4.57
CA TYR A 24 51.02 11.38 -4.64
C TYR A 24 49.71 12.06 -5.08
N LEU A 25 48.78 11.32 -5.71
CA LEU A 25 47.50 11.87 -6.19
C LEU A 25 46.34 11.78 -5.18
N TYR A 26 46.52 11.15 -4.02
CA TYR A 26 45.46 11.02 -3.00
C TYR A 26 45.55 12.04 -1.84
N ARG A 27 46.47 13.01 -1.90
CA ARG A 27 46.62 14.07 -0.88
C ARG A 27 46.44 15.50 -1.39
N ALA A 28 45.94 15.67 -2.62
CA ALA A 28 45.80 16.96 -3.29
C ALA A 28 44.36 17.25 -3.77
N ARG A 29 43.34 17.00 -2.93
CA ARG A 29 41.96 17.47 -3.17
C ARG A 29 41.19 17.81 -1.89
N SER A 30 41.85 18.48 -0.95
CA SER A 30 41.27 18.95 0.31
C SER A 30 41.91 20.25 0.81
N ARG A 31 41.89 21.30 -0.03
CA ARG A 31 42.22 22.70 0.33
C ARG A 31 41.77 23.65 -0.80
N LEU A 32 40.55 24.18 -0.70
CA LEU A 32 40.11 25.39 -1.44
C LEU A 32 38.76 25.91 -0.87
N ILE A 33 38.77 26.36 0.38
CA ILE A 33 37.77 27.29 0.91
C ILE A 33 38.54 28.38 1.66
N ARG A 34 38.39 29.65 1.26
CA ARG A 34 38.82 30.82 2.03
C ARG A 34 37.61 31.35 2.82
N PRO A 35 37.79 31.83 4.06
CA PRO A 35 36.75 32.54 4.81
C PRO A 35 36.77 34.06 4.50
N ALA A 36 35.85 34.78 5.16
CA ALA A 36 35.47 36.19 5.00
C ALA A 36 34.52 36.46 3.81
N THR A 37 33.45 37.26 3.94
CA THR A 37 33.06 38.17 5.05
C THR A 37 31.54 38.29 5.10
N ILE A 38 30.92 38.26 6.28
CA ILE A 38 29.55 38.77 6.50
C ILE A 38 29.60 39.76 7.66
N SER A 39 29.00 40.92 7.44
CA SER A 39 29.01 42.07 8.34
C SER A 39 28.01 41.94 9.49
N ARG A 40 28.39 42.53 10.63
CA ARG A 40 27.53 42.86 11.78
C ARG A 40 26.13 43.31 11.35
N TRP A 41 25.11 42.75 12.00
CA TRP A 41 24.08 43.53 12.68
C TRP A 41 24.03 43.00 14.13
N ALA A 42 23.80 43.89 15.09
CA ALA A 42 23.74 43.62 16.52
C ALA A 42 22.49 44.32 17.09
N GLU A 43 22.36 44.30 18.41
CA GLU A 43 21.20 44.75 19.19
C GLU A 43 20.00 43.80 19.07
N GLU A 44 19.26 43.44 20.11
CA GLU A 44 19.45 43.31 21.56
C GLU A 44 18.03 43.01 22.06
N ASP A 45 17.86 42.10 23.01
CA ASP A 45 16.91 42.28 24.13
C ASP A 45 17.04 41.11 25.14
N ASP A 46 17.05 41.49 26.41
CA ASP A 46 17.39 40.64 27.55
C ASP A 46 16.25 39.73 28.04
N LEU A 47 16.59 38.52 28.49
CA LEU A 47 15.91 37.87 29.64
C LEU A 47 16.88 36.98 30.46
N PRO A 48 16.72 36.89 31.80
CA PRO A 48 17.77 36.43 32.73
C PRO A 48 17.82 34.89 32.96
N PRO A 49 18.94 34.37 33.51
CA PRO A 49 19.14 32.93 33.69
C PRO A 49 18.46 32.35 34.94
N LEU A 50 17.77 31.21 34.78
CA LEU A 50 17.30 30.40 35.89
C LEU A 50 18.37 29.40 36.35
N SER A 51 18.75 29.49 37.62
CA SER A 51 19.70 28.59 38.28
C SER A 51 19.08 27.23 38.59
N LEU A 52 19.66 26.15 38.05
CA LEU A 52 19.37 24.78 38.49
C LEU A 52 20.40 24.34 39.54
N THR A 53 19.98 24.36 40.81
CA THR A 53 20.76 23.80 41.93
C THR A 53 20.74 22.27 41.89
N SER A 54 21.92 21.67 41.97
CA SER A 54 22.11 20.22 42.05
C SER A 54 21.75 19.65 43.43
N SER A 55 20.89 18.62 43.47
CA SER A 55 20.79 17.73 44.63
C SER A 55 20.39 16.31 44.21
N SER A 56 21.37 15.44 44.03
CA SER A 56 21.15 14.00 43.88
C SER A 56 20.84 13.36 45.24
N PRO A 57 19.99 12.32 45.25
CA PRO A 57 20.22 11.17 46.11
C PRO A 57 20.57 9.93 45.28
N SER A 58 21.54 9.18 45.77
CA SER A 58 21.94 7.88 45.22
C SER A 58 20.86 6.81 45.40
N HIS A 59 20.60 6.02 44.35
CA HIS A 59 20.09 4.65 44.53
C HIS A 59 20.88 3.66 43.66
N GLN A 60 21.03 2.45 44.21
CA GLN A 60 22.01 1.46 43.77
C GLN A 60 21.63 0.81 42.43
N GLN A 61 22.61 0.63 41.55
CA GLN A 61 22.48 -0.30 40.41
C GLN A 61 22.46 -1.74 40.93
N GLN A 62 21.32 -2.41 40.81
CA GLN A 62 21.27 -3.87 40.76
C GLN A 62 21.24 -4.30 39.29
N GLN A 63 22.23 -5.09 38.88
CA GLN A 63 22.25 -5.72 37.56
C GLN A 63 21.22 -6.88 37.53
N PRO A 64 20.36 -6.98 36.51
CA PRO A 64 19.64 -8.22 36.24
C PRO A 64 20.62 -9.30 35.73
N PRO A 65 20.37 -10.59 36.01
CA PRO A 65 21.32 -11.66 35.73
C PRO A 65 21.45 -11.97 34.23
N ALA A 66 22.66 -12.39 33.83
CA ALA A 66 22.95 -12.84 32.47
C ALA A 66 22.16 -14.12 32.13
N ALA A 67 21.26 -14.03 31.15
CA ALA A 67 20.64 -15.22 30.56
C ALA A 67 21.69 -16.01 29.76
N GLN A 68 21.77 -17.32 30.03
CA GLN A 68 22.76 -18.20 29.41
C GLN A 68 22.47 -18.41 27.91
N MET A 69 23.50 -18.25 27.10
CA MET A 69 23.44 -18.47 25.65
C MET A 69 23.50 -19.99 25.39
N HIS A 70 22.36 -20.59 25.04
CA HIS A 70 22.32 -22.00 24.62
C HIS A 70 22.86 -22.17 23.18
N ASP A 71 23.73 -23.16 22.99
CA ASP A 71 24.27 -23.56 21.68
C ASP A 71 23.16 -23.93 20.68
N LEU A 72 22.92 -23.07 19.69
CA LEU A 72 22.13 -23.41 18.51
C LEU A 72 23.05 -24.00 17.43
N LYS A 73 23.10 -25.34 17.41
CA LYS A 73 23.81 -26.13 16.39
C LYS A 73 23.29 -25.82 14.98
N THR A 74 24.23 -25.74 14.03
CA THR A 74 23.95 -25.64 12.59
C THR A 74 23.04 -26.79 12.09
N PRO A 75 21.99 -26.51 11.28
CA PRO A 75 21.11 -27.56 10.76
C PRO A 75 21.79 -28.42 9.67
N PRO A 76 21.51 -29.74 9.62
CA PRO A 76 22.27 -30.69 8.81
C PRO A 76 21.81 -30.73 7.33
N ARG A 77 22.11 -29.68 6.56
CA ARG A 77 21.94 -29.69 5.08
C ARG A 77 23.12 -29.14 4.26
N VAL A 78 24.17 -28.60 4.88
CA VAL A 78 25.35 -28.09 4.15
C VAL A 78 26.41 -29.17 3.91
N ALA A 79 26.61 -30.10 4.85
CA ALA A 79 27.60 -31.18 4.71
C ALA A 79 27.29 -32.18 3.56
N ALA A 80 26.01 -32.41 3.26
CA ALA A 80 25.57 -33.33 2.21
C ALA A 80 25.79 -32.81 0.77
N LEU A 81 25.89 -31.49 0.59
CA LEU A 81 26.11 -30.89 -0.73
C LEU A 81 27.59 -30.97 -1.17
N LEU A 82 28.53 -30.91 -0.21
CA LEU A 82 29.96 -30.97 -0.50
C LEU A 82 30.40 -32.39 -0.91
N GLN A 83 29.87 -33.44 -0.26
CA GLN A 83 30.19 -34.83 -0.62
C GLN A 83 29.62 -35.27 -1.98
N THR A 84 28.60 -34.60 -2.51
CA THR A 84 27.99 -34.94 -3.81
C THR A 84 28.67 -34.27 -5.01
N MET A 85 29.54 -33.28 -4.79
CA MET A 85 30.35 -32.67 -5.86
C MET A 85 31.63 -33.46 -6.16
N ASP A 86 32.37 -33.93 -5.15
CA ASP A 86 33.58 -34.74 -5.36
C ASP A 86 33.28 -36.08 -6.07
N ALA A 87 32.14 -36.70 -5.76
CA ALA A 87 31.73 -37.97 -6.38
C ALA A 87 31.40 -37.87 -7.89
N LYS A 88 31.24 -36.66 -8.46
CA LYS A 88 31.03 -36.45 -9.90
C LYS A 88 32.29 -36.07 -10.67
N LEU A 89 33.33 -35.55 -10.01
CA LEU A 89 34.59 -35.17 -10.66
C LEU A 89 35.51 -36.37 -10.96
N GLN A 90 35.33 -37.51 -10.28
CA GLN A 90 36.10 -38.74 -10.55
C GLN A 90 35.62 -39.59 -11.75
N LYS A 91 34.56 -39.18 -12.48
CA LYS A 91 33.97 -39.97 -13.59
C LYS A 91 34.25 -39.49 -15.02
N LEU A 92 35.13 -38.50 -15.20
CA LEU A 92 35.57 -38.03 -16.53
C LEU A 92 36.94 -38.63 -16.91
N GLN A 93 36.95 -39.90 -17.28
CA GLN A 93 38.09 -40.53 -17.96
C GLN A 93 38.06 -40.18 -19.46
N LEU A 94 39.07 -39.46 -19.94
CA LEU A 94 39.32 -39.29 -21.37
C LEU A 94 40.13 -40.48 -21.92
N PRO A 95 39.81 -41.01 -23.13
CA PRO A 95 40.45 -42.19 -23.68
C PRO A 95 41.90 -41.92 -24.12
N ARG A 96 42.77 -42.92 -23.95
CA ARG A 96 44.12 -42.93 -24.50
C ARG A 96 44.14 -43.47 -25.93
N SER A 97 45.10 -42.95 -26.70
CA SER A 97 45.56 -43.36 -28.03
C SER A 97 44.80 -42.81 -29.25
N MET A 98 45.48 -41.92 -29.98
CA MET A 98 45.74 -42.08 -31.42
C MET A 98 47.16 -41.56 -31.68
N GLY A 99 47.95 -42.31 -32.45
CA GLY A 99 49.28 -41.91 -32.89
C GLY A 99 49.24 -41.34 -34.31
N GLY A 100 50.10 -40.36 -34.61
CA GLY A 100 50.22 -39.76 -35.95
C GLY A 100 51.12 -38.53 -35.93
N PRO A 101 52.05 -38.35 -36.89
CA PRO A 101 53.15 -37.41 -36.73
C PRO A 101 52.88 -36.03 -37.37
N TRP A 102 52.94 -34.96 -36.57
CA TRP A 102 53.09 -33.59 -37.07
C TRP A 102 54.29 -32.92 -36.41
N SER A 103 55.43 -33.01 -37.08
CA SER A 103 56.65 -32.27 -36.72
C SER A 103 56.41 -30.78 -36.94
N TYR A 104 56.31 -30.01 -35.86
CA TYR A 104 56.29 -28.55 -35.93
C TYR A 104 57.62 -27.94 -35.48
N TYR A 105 58.01 -26.89 -36.20
CA TYR A 105 59.29 -26.20 -36.09
C TYR A 105 59.60 -25.77 -34.65
N ARG A 106 60.75 -26.25 -34.11
CA ARG A 106 61.30 -25.73 -32.85
C ARG A 106 61.75 -24.28 -33.03
N LEU A 107 60.89 -23.32 -32.65
CA LEU A 107 61.31 -21.93 -32.43
C LEU A 107 62.43 -21.91 -31.36
N ARG A 108 63.61 -21.46 -31.78
CA ARG A 108 64.88 -21.59 -31.03
C ARG A 108 65.17 -20.46 -30.04
N SER A 109 64.39 -19.37 -30.01
CA SER A 109 64.57 -18.30 -29.01
C SER A 109 63.47 -18.33 -27.94
N LEU A 110 63.86 -18.01 -26.70
CA LEU A 110 62.93 -17.85 -25.58
C LEU A 110 61.91 -16.73 -25.87
N VAL A 111 62.39 -15.65 -26.50
CA VAL A 111 61.60 -14.47 -26.93
C VAL A 111 60.45 -14.85 -27.88
N ALA A 112 60.69 -15.76 -28.83
CA ALA A 112 59.64 -16.22 -29.74
C ALA A 112 58.55 -17.03 -29.02
N ARG A 113 58.92 -17.77 -27.95
CA ARG A 113 57.96 -18.53 -27.14
C ARG A 113 57.13 -17.61 -26.25
N THR A 114 57.75 -16.62 -25.61
CA THR A 114 57.01 -15.62 -24.82
C THR A 114 56.10 -14.77 -25.69
N ALA A 115 56.53 -14.38 -26.91
CA ALA A 115 55.69 -13.67 -27.87
C ALA A 115 54.51 -14.53 -28.35
N ALA A 116 54.73 -15.81 -28.68
CA ALA A 116 53.66 -16.73 -29.06
C ALA A 116 52.64 -16.93 -27.93
N VAL A 117 53.10 -17.10 -26.68
CA VAL A 117 52.22 -17.23 -25.51
C VAL A 117 51.45 -15.93 -25.23
N LEU A 118 52.09 -14.75 -25.33
CA LEU A 118 51.41 -13.46 -25.19
C LEU A 118 50.35 -13.24 -26.27
N LEU A 119 50.62 -13.62 -27.52
CA LEU A 119 49.63 -13.57 -28.61
C LEU A 119 48.49 -14.56 -28.37
N LEU A 120 48.76 -15.75 -27.83
CA LEU A 120 47.72 -16.74 -27.49
C LEU A 120 46.86 -16.28 -26.30
N ILE A 121 47.44 -15.60 -25.31
CA ILE A 121 46.73 -14.97 -24.19
C ILE A 121 45.90 -13.78 -24.70
N LEU A 122 46.45 -12.90 -25.55
CA LEU A 122 45.69 -11.80 -26.16
C LEU A 122 44.55 -12.32 -27.03
N PHE A 123 44.76 -13.40 -27.77
CA PHE A 123 43.72 -14.05 -28.57
C PHE A 123 42.64 -14.71 -27.67
N LEU A 124 43.02 -15.33 -26.55
CA LEU A 124 42.06 -15.81 -25.55
C LEU A 124 41.28 -14.65 -24.94
N VAL A 125 41.94 -13.57 -24.53
CA VAL A 125 41.29 -12.39 -23.94
C VAL A 125 40.34 -11.72 -24.95
N TYR A 126 40.69 -11.70 -26.24
CA TYR A 126 39.84 -11.17 -27.31
C TYR A 126 38.64 -12.07 -27.62
N THR A 127 38.83 -13.40 -27.64
CA THR A 127 37.75 -14.37 -27.91
C THR A 127 36.88 -14.69 -26.69
N LEU A 128 37.37 -14.41 -25.48
CA LEU A 128 36.64 -14.48 -24.20
C LEU A 128 36.14 -13.11 -23.72
N GLN A 129 36.27 -12.03 -24.51
CA GLN A 129 35.40 -10.88 -24.28
C GLN A 129 33.96 -11.39 -24.47
N PRO A 130 33.08 -11.32 -23.45
CA PRO A 130 31.68 -11.61 -23.69
C PRO A 130 31.22 -10.56 -24.69
N ALA A 131 30.90 -10.98 -25.91
CA ALA A 131 30.06 -10.16 -26.79
C ALA A 131 28.89 -9.69 -25.94
N PRO A 132 28.56 -8.39 -25.92
CA PRO A 132 27.48 -7.90 -25.10
C PRO A 132 26.23 -8.66 -25.52
N ILE A 133 25.81 -9.61 -24.69
CA ILE A 133 24.64 -10.42 -24.97
C ILE A 133 23.49 -9.45 -24.79
N GLN A 134 23.12 -8.80 -25.90
CA GLN A 134 21.79 -8.28 -26.11
C GLN A 134 20.88 -9.50 -26.13
N ILE A 135 20.64 -10.06 -24.94
CA ILE A 135 19.42 -10.80 -24.66
C ILE A 135 18.35 -9.76 -24.98
N PRO A 136 17.60 -9.89 -26.10
CA PRO A 136 16.47 -8.99 -26.30
C PRO A 136 15.64 -9.13 -25.02
N PRO A 137 15.24 -8.02 -24.36
CA PRO A 137 14.46 -8.12 -23.14
C PRO A 137 13.28 -9.05 -23.46
N PRO A 138 13.09 -10.15 -22.70
CA PRO A 138 12.11 -11.17 -23.07
C PRO A 138 10.81 -10.45 -23.33
N SER A 139 10.25 -10.65 -24.54
CA SER A 139 9.13 -9.86 -25.03
C SER A 139 7.97 -10.02 -24.06
N ARG A 140 7.86 -9.07 -23.12
CA ARG A 140 6.85 -9.13 -22.06
C ARG A 140 5.51 -9.03 -22.75
N LYS A 141 4.84 -10.18 -22.85
CA LYS A 141 3.52 -10.29 -23.44
C LYS A 141 2.59 -9.41 -22.62
N ILE A 142 2.11 -8.34 -23.26
CA ILE A 142 1.18 -7.39 -22.65
C ILE A 142 -0.23 -7.84 -23.01
N PHE A 143 -0.98 -8.27 -22.01
CA PHE A 143 -2.38 -8.60 -22.14
C PHE A 143 -3.18 -7.30 -21.98
N ARG A 144 -3.91 -6.90 -23.03
CA ARG A 144 -4.71 -5.68 -23.02
C ARG A 144 -6.19 -5.99 -22.94
N THR A 145 -6.90 -5.17 -22.18
CA THR A 145 -8.35 -5.13 -22.11
C THR A 145 -8.97 -4.68 -23.44
N THR A 146 -8.36 -3.69 -24.11
CA THR A 146 -8.83 -3.11 -25.39
C THR A 146 -8.77 -4.03 -26.62
N ASN A 147 -8.04 -5.15 -26.55
CA ASN A 147 -7.74 -5.98 -27.73
C ASN A 147 -8.70 -7.18 -27.90
N ARG A 148 -9.84 -7.18 -27.18
CA ARG A 148 -10.66 -8.37 -27.01
C ARG A 148 -12.09 -8.13 -27.49
N VAL A 149 -12.35 -8.59 -28.72
CA VAL A 149 -13.70 -8.89 -29.20
C VAL A 149 -14.29 -9.98 -28.29
N GLU A 150 -15.60 -9.94 -28.07
CA GLU A 150 -16.36 -10.95 -27.31
C GLU A 150 -16.01 -12.37 -27.78
N PHE A 151 -15.25 -13.10 -26.98
CA PHE A 151 -14.88 -14.48 -27.26
C PHE A 151 -15.60 -15.39 -26.27
N SER A 152 -16.73 -15.96 -26.71
CA SER A 152 -17.44 -17.02 -26.00
C SER A 152 -16.58 -18.29 -26.00
N SER A 153 -15.77 -18.46 -24.95
CA SER A 153 -15.00 -19.69 -24.76
C SER A 153 -15.91 -20.84 -24.32
N PRO A 154 -15.72 -22.09 -24.81
CA PRO A 154 -16.49 -23.24 -24.34
C PRO A 154 -16.22 -23.63 -22.87
N TYR A 155 -15.20 -23.02 -22.24
CA TYR A 155 -14.91 -23.14 -20.81
C TYR A 155 -15.56 -22.02 -20.00
N ASP A 156 -16.79 -21.66 -20.34
CA ASP A 156 -17.61 -20.77 -19.52
C ASP A 156 -18.14 -21.56 -18.32
N GLN A 157 -17.28 -21.72 -17.29
CA GLN A 157 -17.80 -21.93 -15.94
C GLN A 157 -18.68 -20.73 -15.64
N THR A 158 -19.98 -20.98 -15.46
CA THR A 158 -21.01 -19.97 -15.18
C THR A 158 -20.44 -18.87 -14.29
N PRO A 159 -20.36 -17.61 -14.76
CA PRO A 159 -19.77 -16.55 -13.97
C PRO A 159 -20.47 -16.47 -12.62
N SER A 160 -19.73 -16.74 -11.55
CA SER A 160 -20.23 -16.50 -10.20
C SER A 160 -20.74 -15.06 -10.14
N GLU A 161 -21.82 -14.82 -9.41
CA GLU A 161 -22.42 -13.48 -9.23
C GLU A 161 -21.40 -12.45 -8.70
N VAL A 162 -20.30 -12.94 -8.13
CA VAL A 162 -19.04 -12.26 -7.82
C VAL A 162 -18.45 -11.45 -8.99
N ASP A 163 -18.53 -11.90 -10.25
CA ASP A 163 -17.81 -11.27 -11.37
C ASP A 163 -18.63 -10.22 -12.16
N ARG A 164 -19.94 -10.09 -11.88
CA ARG A 164 -20.82 -9.15 -12.59
C ARG A 164 -20.96 -7.84 -11.82
N VAL A 165 -20.28 -6.79 -12.28
CA VAL A 165 -20.60 -5.41 -11.87
C VAL A 165 -21.93 -5.06 -12.54
N GLN A 166 -23.02 -5.11 -11.76
CA GLN A 166 -24.35 -4.68 -12.21
C GLN A 166 -24.26 -3.20 -12.63
N PRO A 167 -24.67 -2.82 -13.85
CA PRO A 167 -24.76 -1.43 -14.23
C PRO A 167 -25.73 -0.72 -13.28
N ILE A 168 -25.24 0.31 -12.58
CA ILE A 168 -26.14 1.15 -11.77
C ILE A 168 -26.97 1.95 -12.77
N ALA A 169 -28.29 1.74 -12.76
CA ALA A 169 -29.18 2.40 -13.71
C ALA A 169 -29.03 3.93 -13.60
N ASN A 170 -28.72 4.57 -14.73
CA ASN A 170 -28.49 6.01 -14.80
C ASN A 170 -29.75 6.81 -14.39
N THR A 171 -29.80 7.24 -13.12
CA THR A 171 -30.72 8.27 -12.63
C THR A 171 -30.23 9.68 -12.99
N THR A 172 -29.81 9.85 -14.26
CA THR A 172 -29.64 11.16 -14.91
C THR A 172 -30.89 11.59 -15.69
N LYS A 173 -32.06 11.06 -15.31
CA LYS A 173 -33.35 11.65 -15.63
C LYS A 173 -33.90 12.38 -14.42
N THR A 174 -34.11 13.68 -14.59
CA THR A 174 -35.17 14.42 -13.91
C THR A 174 -36.53 13.84 -14.33
N GLN A 175 -36.89 12.72 -13.73
CA GLN A 175 -38.27 12.28 -13.59
C GLN A 175 -38.69 12.50 -12.13
N HIS A 176 -40.01 12.53 -11.92
CA HIS A 176 -40.60 13.18 -10.76
C HIS A 176 -40.26 12.47 -9.45
N ALA A 177 -40.53 13.16 -8.33
CA ALA A 177 -40.72 12.54 -7.03
C ALA A 177 -41.99 11.68 -7.06
N ASP A 178 -41.97 10.61 -7.85
CA ASP A 178 -42.92 9.52 -7.76
C ASP A 178 -42.59 8.77 -6.46
N GLU A 179 -43.60 8.61 -5.62
CA GLU A 179 -43.45 8.12 -4.24
C GLU A 179 -42.68 6.79 -4.19
N TRP A 180 -41.91 6.59 -3.11
CA TRP A 180 -41.34 5.28 -2.76
C TRP A 180 -42.49 4.27 -2.55
N SER A 181 -42.95 3.65 -3.63
CA SER A 181 -44.20 2.86 -3.68
C SER A 181 -44.07 1.47 -3.06
N HIS A 182 -42.92 1.16 -2.46
CA HIS A 182 -42.69 -0.03 -1.68
C HIS A 182 -42.91 0.29 -0.21
N ALA A 183 -43.86 -0.42 0.42
CA ALA A 183 -44.06 -0.33 1.86
C ALA A 183 -42.75 -0.65 2.59
N LEU A 184 -42.27 0.28 3.41
CA LEU A 184 -41.01 0.12 4.14
C LEU A 184 -41.16 -0.98 5.19
N ASP A 185 -40.50 -2.11 4.95
CA ASP A 185 -40.52 -3.27 5.85
C ASP A 185 -39.27 -3.33 6.73
N CYS A 186 -39.51 -3.30 8.04
CA CYS A 186 -38.51 -3.41 9.12
C CYS A 186 -38.66 -4.75 9.88
N GLY A 187 -39.50 -5.66 9.39
CA GLY A 187 -39.53 -7.05 9.79
C GLY A 187 -38.19 -7.75 9.53
N ALA A 188 -37.98 -8.87 10.22
CA ALA A 188 -36.75 -9.63 10.16
C ALA A 188 -36.85 -10.77 9.16
N ASP A 189 -36.10 -10.67 8.07
CA ASP A 189 -35.92 -11.78 7.12
C ASP A 189 -34.95 -12.80 7.72
N THR A 190 -35.50 -13.83 8.38
CA THR A 190 -34.67 -14.84 9.06
C THR A 190 -33.88 -15.71 8.09
N ALA A 191 -34.28 -15.79 6.82
CA ALA A 191 -33.50 -16.46 5.78
C ALA A 191 -32.28 -15.61 5.37
N HIS A 192 -32.45 -14.30 5.17
CA HIS A 192 -31.33 -13.39 4.93
C HIS A 192 -30.36 -13.36 6.12
N LEU A 193 -30.88 -13.27 7.34
CA LEU A 193 -30.07 -13.22 8.56
C LEU A 193 -29.31 -14.52 8.83
N ARG A 194 -29.87 -15.69 8.45
CA ARG A 194 -29.12 -16.97 8.48
C ARG A 194 -27.89 -16.94 7.57
N LEU A 195 -28.01 -16.41 6.35
CA LEU A 195 -26.87 -16.26 5.42
C LEU A 195 -25.82 -15.26 5.93
N ILE A 196 -26.21 -14.24 6.70
CA ILE A 196 -25.28 -13.34 7.39
C ILE A 196 -24.58 -14.08 8.54
N ALA A 197 -25.33 -14.81 9.37
CA ALA A 197 -24.79 -15.53 10.50
C ALA A 197 -23.79 -16.62 10.10
N GLU A 198 -24.13 -17.44 9.08
CA GLU A 198 -23.26 -18.46 8.50
C GLU A 198 -21.95 -17.87 7.94
N ARG A 199 -22.02 -16.68 7.30
CA ARG A 199 -20.85 -16.04 6.66
C ARG A 199 -19.92 -15.35 7.66
N HIS A 200 -20.46 -14.84 8.76
CA HIS A 200 -19.72 -14.00 9.73
C HIS A 200 -19.50 -14.65 11.09
N ASP A 201 -19.86 -15.93 11.23
CA ASP A 201 -19.73 -16.73 12.45
C ASP A 201 -20.50 -16.11 13.63
N LEU A 202 -21.82 -15.95 13.45
CA LEU A 202 -22.77 -15.49 14.47
C LEU A 202 -23.66 -16.64 14.95
N GLY A 203 -24.14 -16.58 16.19
CA GLY A 203 -25.10 -17.56 16.71
C GLY A 203 -26.55 -17.33 16.26
N ASP A 204 -27.41 -18.32 16.51
CA ASP A 204 -28.84 -18.31 16.13
C ASP A 204 -29.70 -17.27 16.89
N GLN A 205 -29.18 -16.67 17.95
CA GLN A 205 -29.87 -15.70 18.79
C GLN A 205 -29.22 -14.32 18.62
N LEU A 206 -29.95 -13.38 18.01
CA LEU A 206 -29.45 -12.06 17.61
C LEU A 206 -30.21 -10.91 18.28
N ASP A 207 -29.48 -9.90 18.75
CA ASP A 207 -29.98 -8.53 18.97
C ASP A 207 -30.09 -7.85 17.59
N TYR A 208 -31.28 -7.81 16.98
CA TYR A 208 -31.50 -7.27 15.63
C TYR A 208 -32.20 -5.91 15.61
N TYR A 209 -31.77 -5.04 14.69
CA TYR A 209 -32.50 -3.83 14.31
C TYR A 209 -32.34 -3.48 12.84
N LYS A 210 -33.40 -3.00 12.20
CA LYS A 210 -33.39 -2.52 10.81
C LYS A 210 -34.03 -1.15 10.73
N ARG A 211 -33.40 -0.23 9.98
CA ARG A 211 -33.91 1.13 9.82
C ARG A 211 -33.57 1.75 8.47
N TYR A 212 -34.53 2.49 7.94
CA TYR A 212 -34.33 3.33 6.76
C TYR A 212 -33.77 4.70 7.18
N ILE A 213 -32.78 5.16 6.43
CA ILE A 213 -32.16 6.48 6.56
C ILE A 213 -32.50 7.26 5.30
N ARG A 214 -33.31 8.32 5.43
CA ARG A 214 -33.65 9.22 4.34
C ARG A 214 -32.61 10.35 4.31
N PHE A 215 -31.82 10.42 3.24
CA PHE A 215 -30.80 11.46 3.10
C PHE A 215 -31.28 12.60 2.19
N THR A 216 -31.03 13.84 2.60
CA THR A 216 -31.29 15.04 1.78
C THR A 216 -29.96 15.68 1.36
N ARG A 217 -29.67 15.75 0.06
CA ARG A 217 -28.43 16.36 -0.47
C ARG A 217 -28.53 17.89 -0.51
N GLN A 218 -27.83 18.57 0.38
CA GLN A 218 -27.91 20.02 0.59
C GLN A 218 -26.58 20.72 0.27
N PRO A 219 -26.58 22.01 -0.13
CA PRO A 219 -25.36 22.80 -0.34
C PRO A 219 -24.74 23.25 0.99
N ILE A 220 -24.41 22.29 1.85
CA ILE A 220 -23.82 22.47 3.18
C ILE A 220 -22.40 21.91 3.21
N GLU A 221 -21.52 22.49 4.02
CA GLU A 221 -20.20 21.94 4.30
C GLU A 221 -20.29 20.68 5.20
N ARG A 222 -19.56 19.61 4.85
CA ARG A 222 -19.48 18.40 5.68
C ARG A 222 -18.63 18.69 6.92
N LYS A 223 -19.28 18.70 8.07
CA LYS A 223 -18.65 18.84 9.39
C LYS A 223 -17.93 17.55 9.81
N SER A 224 -17.14 17.65 10.88
CA SER A 224 -16.55 16.52 11.61
C SER A 224 -17.62 15.49 12.01
N TYR A 225 -18.78 15.94 12.48
CA TYR A 225 -19.99 15.16 12.70
C TYR A 225 -21.25 16.05 12.60
N THR A 226 -22.42 15.42 12.48
CA THR A 226 -23.73 16.10 12.43
C THR A 226 -24.65 15.58 13.53
N ASN A 227 -25.17 16.47 14.38
CA ASN A 227 -26.15 16.11 15.41
C ASN A 227 -27.56 15.98 14.81
N ILE A 228 -28.22 14.86 15.08
CA ILE A 228 -29.55 14.48 14.60
C ILE A 228 -30.48 14.33 15.81
N GLN A 229 -31.58 15.09 15.80
CA GLN A 229 -32.53 15.13 16.93
C GLN A 229 -33.39 13.86 17.05
N GLN A 230 -33.47 13.07 15.98
CA GLN A 230 -34.09 11.75 16.03
C GLN A 230 -33.16 10.74 16.69
N LYS A 231 -33.74 9.83 17.49
CA LYS A 231 -33.10 8.60 17.97
C LYS A 231 -32.79 7.67 16.80
N LEU A 232 -31.71 6.89 16.83
CA LEU A 232 -31.41 5.82 15.86
C LEU A 232 -32.24 4.56 16.13
N VAL A 233 -32.39 4.17 17.39
CA VAL A 233 -33.01 2.91 17.84
C VAL A 233 -34.11 3.18 18.89
N PRO A 234 -35.19 3.91 18.54
CA PRO A 234 -36.21 4.39 19.49
C PRO A 234 -36.97 3.30 20.27
N GLY A 235 -36.99 2.05 19.76
CA GLY A 235 -37.62 0.91 20.41
C GLY A 235 -36.65 -0.11 21.03
N GLY A 236 -35.35 0.16 21.05
CA GLY A 236 -34.32 -0.84 21.36
C GLY A 236 -34.09 -1.86 20.22
N LEU A 237 -33.09 -2.72 20.41
CA LEU A 237 -32.87 -3.88 19.54
C LEU A 237 -33.83 -5.01 19.96
N ARG A 238 -34.31 -5.80 18.99
CA ARG A 238 -35.21 -6.93 19.22
C ARG A 238 -34.41 -8.22 19.32
N ALA A 239 -34.71 -9.08 20.29
CA ALA A 239 -34.17 -10.44 20.33
C ALA A 239 -34.87 -11.30 19.26
N ILE A 240 -34.09 -11.97 18.42
CA ILE A 240 -34.58 -12.80 17.31
C ILE A 240 -33.87 -14.15 17.31
N ASP A 241 -34.67 -15.22 17.21
CA ASP A 241 -34.22 -16.58 16.94
C ASP A 241 -34.27 -16.83 15.43
N LEU A 242 -33.15 -17.19 14.81
CA LEU A 242 -33.06 -17.48 13.39
C LEU A 242 -33.83 -18.72 12.95
N ASN A 243 -34.30 -19.57 13.87
CA ASN A 243 -35.16 -20.71 13.58
C ASN A 243 -36.63 -20.33 13.42
N ASN A 244 -37.02 -19.11 13.82
CA ASN A 244 -38.38 -18.62 13.65
C ASN A 244 -38.66 -18.16 12.21
N ALA A 245 -39.95 -18.03 11.89
CA ALA A 245 -40.41 -17.49 10.61
C ALA A 245 -40.03 -16.01 10.44
N THR A 246 -39.78 -15.61 9.19
CA THR A 246 -39.63 -14.21 8.80
C THR A 246 -40.81 -13.37 9.29
N THR A 247 -40.54 -12.21 9.90
CA THR A 247 -41.57 -11.23 10.25
C THR A 247 -41.65 -10.14 9.20
N HIS A 248 -42.84 -9.56 9.02
CA HIS A 248 -43.07 -8.35 8.23
C HIS A 248 -43.69 -7.30 9.16
N GLU A 249 -43.04 -6.15 9.28
CA GLU A 249 -43.41 -5.11 10.24
C GLU A 249 -43.25 -3.73 9.60
N PRO A 250 -44.27 -2.85 9.68
CA PRO A 250 -44.17 -1.51 9.12
C PRO A 250 -43.05 -0.73 9.82
N CYS A 251 -42.17 -0.11 9.05
CA CYS A 251 -41.14 0.75 9.61
C CYS A 251 -41.75 1.98 10.30
N GLY A 252 -41.11 2.41 11.38
CA GLY A 252 -41.25 3.78 11.88
C GLY A 252 -40.69 4.81 10.90
N VAL A 253 -40.88 6.09 11.21
CA VAL A 253 -40.37 7.21 10.39
C VAL A 253 -38.86 7.05 10.16
N PRO A 254 -38.37 7.15 8.90
CA PRO A 254 -36.94 7.11 8.59
C PRO A 254 -36.10 8.09 9.42
N LEU A 255 -34.82 7.78 9.58
CA LEU A 255 -33.86 8.74 10.12
C LEU A 255 -33.57 9.79 9.03
N GLU A 256 -33.95 11.04 9.24
CA GLU A 256 -33.70 12.15 8.32
C GLU A 256 -32.28 12.68 8.55
N VAL A 257 -31.43 12.63 7.52
CA VAL A 257 -30.05 13.10 7.61
C VAL A 257 -29.70 14.08 6.49
N PRO A 258 -29.21 15.30 6.81
CA PRO A 258 -28.68 16.20 5.79
C PRO A 258 -27.27 15.76 5.40
N VAL A 259 -27.02 15.65 4.11
CA VAL A 259 -25.70 15.28 3.55
C VAL A 259 -25.19 16.37 2.62
N THR A 260 -23.87 16.54 2.56
CA THR A 260 -23.25 17.50 1.65
C THR A 260 -23.48 17.10 0.20
N LYS A 261 -23.89 18.06 -0.64
CA LYS A 261 -24.03 17.90 -2.09
C LYS A 261 -22.66 17.82 -2.77
N SER A 262 -21.97 16.70 -2.57
CA SER A 262 -20.72 16.37 -3.26
C SER A 262 -20.97 15.69 -4.61
N PRO A 263 -19.96 15.61 -5.50
CA PRO A 263 -20.03 14.80 -6.72
C PRO A 263 -20.28 13.31 -6.47
N PHE A 264 -20.63 12.59 -7.53
CA PHE A 264 -20.75 11.13 -7.54
C PHE A 264 -19.46 10.50 -8.10
N PRO A 265 -19.03 9.31 -7.64
CA PRO A 265 -17.83 8.65 -8.16
C PRO A 265 -17.91 8.35 -9.67
N SER A 266 -19.12 8.13 -10.20
CA SER A 266 -19.40 7.99 -11.64
C SER A 266 -19.08 9.23 -12.49
N THR A 267 -18.84 10.38 -11.86
CA THR A 267 -18.45 11.64 -12.52
C THR A 267 -16.94 11.91 -12.47
N ALA A 268 -16.14 10.98 -11.97
CA ALA A 268 -14.69 11.08 -11.99
C ALA A 268 -14.14 11.09 -13.43
N ASP A 269 -13.07 11.86 -13.63
CA ASP A 269 -12.27 11.87 -14.85
C ASP A 269 -10.81 11.65 -14.46
N LEU A 270 -10.32 10.44 -14.71
CA LEU A 270 -8.94 10.03 -14.48
C LEU A 270 -8.14 9.97 -15.78
N SER A 271 -8.58 10.64 -16.85
CA SER A 271 -7.85 10.73 -18.13
C SER A 271 -6.40 11.20 -17.95
N ASP A 272 -6.14 12.09 -16.97
CA ASP A 272 -4.81 12.58 -16.58
C ASP A 272 -3.92 11.56 -15.87
N TYR A 273 -4.42 10.38 -15.49
CA TYR A 273 -3.77 9.44 -14.57
C TYR A 273 -3.45 8.09 -15.21
N MET A 274 -2.31 7.52 -14.81
CA MET A 274 -1.94 6.14 -15.08
C MET A 274 -1.34 5.53 -13.82
N PHE A 275 -1.95 4.48 -13.30
CA PHE A 275 -1.58 3.78 -12.08
C PHE A 275 -0.77 2.54 -12.42
N ALA A 276 0.20 2.18 -11.59
CA ALA A 276 0.91 0.91 -11.70
C ALA A 276 1.02 0.21 -10.35
N ILE A 277 0.68 -1.09 -10.35
CA ILE A 277 0.69 -1.97 -9.18
C ILE A 277 1.61 -3.16 -9.48
N SER A 278 2.42 -3.56 -8.49
CA SER A 278 3.25 -4.77 -8.53
C SER A 278 2.75 -5.77 -7.51
N THR A 279 2.12 -6.86 -7.96
CA THR A 279 1.39 -7.82 -7.13
C THR A 279 1.79 -9.28 -7.44
N THR A 280 1.25 -10.25 -6.69
CA THR A 280 1.37 -11.69 -6.96
C THR A 280 0.04 -12.24 -7.49
N TYR A 281 0.10 -13.32 -8.27
CA TYR A 281 -1.11 -14.00 -8.72
C TYR A 281 -1.94 -14.52 -7.55
N ASP A 282 -1.31 -14.98 -6.47
CA ASP A 282 -2.00 -15.51 -5.30
C ASP A 282 -2.92 -14.47 -4.63
N ARG A 283 -2.49 -13.20 -4.56
CA ARG A 283 -3.34 -12.09 -4.09
C ARG A 283 -4.50 -11.83 -5.07
N LEU A 284 -4.23 -11.80 -6.38
CA LEU A 284 -5.25 -11.59 -7.41
C LEU A 284 -6.28 -12.74 -7.52
N ALA A 285 -5.88 -13.95 -7.13
CA ALA A 285 -6.70 -15.15 -7.17
C ALA A 285 -7.53 -15.36 -5.89
N ASP A 286 -7.22 -14.65 -4.80
CA ASP A 286 -7.94 -14.72 -3.54
C ASP A 286 -9.36 -14.14 -3.67
N PRO A 287 -10.42 -14.97 -3.57
CA PRO A 287 -11.80 -14.50 -3.70
C PRO A 287 -12.21 -13.57 -2.56
N ALA A 288 -11.55 -13.63 -1.39
CA ALA A 288 -11.86 -12.76 -0.26
C ALA A 288 -11.47 -11.29 -0.51
N GLN A 289 -10.51 -11.03 -1.42
CA GLN A 289 -9.99 -9.67 -1.64
C GLN A 289 -10.84 -8.84 -2.61
N ASN A 290 -11.68 -9.47 -3.45
CA ASN A 290 -12.69 -8.79 -4.28
C ASN A 290 -12.16 -7.58 -5.12
N MET A 291 -10.86 -7.58 -5.43
CA MET A 291 -10.10 -6.39 -5.84
C MET A 291 -10.64 -5.72 -7.10
N ILE A 292 -11.17 -6.51 -8.05
CA ILE A 292 -11.72 -5.98 -9.30
C ILE A 292 -12.92 -5.05 -9.04
N LYS A 293 -13.77 -5.33 -8.05
CA LYS A 293 -14.89 -4.42 -7.71
C LYS A 293 -14.39 -3.14 -7.05
N GLU A 294 -13.39 -3.25 -6.20
CA GLU A 294 -12.77 -2.10 -5.53
C GLU A 294 -12.04 -1.19 -6.53
N TRP A 295 -11.29 -1.76 -7.47
CA TRP A 295 -10.69 -1.00 -8.57
C TRP A 295 -11.74 -0.44 -9.54
N ALA A 296 -12.81 -1.18 -9.82
CA ALA A 296 -13.90 -0.69 -10.67
C ALA A 296 -14.58 0.55 -10.08
N TYR A 297 -14.72 0.64 -8.75
CA TYR A 297 -15.29 1.82 -8.08
C TYR A 297 -14.60 3.14 -8.47
N TRP A 298 -13.27 3.15 -8.58
CA TRP A 298 -12.50 4.38 -8.84
C TRP A 298 -11.85 4.46 -10.22
N LEU A 299 -11.76 3.38 -11.02
CA LEU A 299 -11.25 3.38 -12.41
C LEU A 299 -12.34 3.37 -13.50
N THR A 300 -13.62 3.41 -13.13
CA THR A 300 -14.75 3.36 -14.09
C THR A 300 -15.73 4.50 -13.90
N ASP A 301 -16.60 4.68 -14.88
CA ASP A 301 -17.76 5.58 -14.83
C ASP A 301 -18.96 4.98 -14.04
N SER A 302 -18.75 3.89 -13.30
CA SER A 302 -19.78 3.05 -12.66
C SER A 302 -20.83 2.44 -13.60
N ASN A 303 -20.66 2.59 -14.92
CA ASN A 303 -21.54 2.08 -15.98
C ASN A 303 -20.81 1.07 -16.89
N GLY A 304 -19.75 0.42 -16.37
CA GLY A 304 -19.00 -0.61 -17.09
C GLY A 304 -18.00 -0.07 -18.13
N ARG A 305 -17.61 1.21 -18.06
CA ARG A 305 -16.60 1.82 -18.96
C ARG A 305 -15.52 2.54 -18.15
N SER A 306 -14.32 2.65 -18.70
CA SER A 306 -13.22 3.39 -18.04
C SER A 306 -13.58 4.88 -17.90
N ASN A 307 -13.19 5.47 -16.77
CA ASN A 307 -13.25 6.92 -16.55
C ASN A 307 -12.00 7.67 -17.08
N GLY A 308 -11.26 7.06 -18.00
CA GLY A 308 -10.00 7.55 -18.55
C GLY A 308 -8.76 7.14 -17.74
N GLY A 309 -8.94 6.62 -16.52
CA GLY A 309 -7.88 6.04 -15.71
C GLY A 309 -7.30 4.78 -16.36
N LYS A 310 -5.97 4.72 -16.47
CA LYS A 310 -5.24 3.57 -17.02
C LYS A 310 -4.55 2.79 -15.90
N LEU A 311 -4.65 1.47 -15.91
CA LEU A 311 -3.98 0.58 -14.94
C LEU A 311 -2.90 -0.28 -15.62
N LEU A 312 -1.68 -0.27 -15.07
CA LEU A 312 -0.59 -1.18 -15.46
C LEU A 312 -0.35 -2.19 -14.34
N LEU A 313 -0.58 -3.47 -14.60
CA LEU A 313 -0.34 -4.53 -13.61
C LEU A 313 0.91 -5.34 -13.95
N LEU A 314 1.89 -5.35 -13.04
CA LEU A 314 3.01 -6.28 -13.08
C LEU A 314 2.78 -7.41 -12.08
N VAL A 315 2.45 -8.59 -12.59
CA VAL A 315 2.02 -9.74 -11.78
C VAL A 315 3.13 -10.79 -11.68
N MET A 316 3.46 -11.18 -10.46
CA MET A 316 4.43 -12.24 -10.14
C MET A 316 3.72 -13.60 -10.00
N GLY A 317 4.36 -14.70 -10.39
CA GLY A 317 3.85 -16.06 -10.18
C GLY A 317 2.71 -16.53 -11.11
N ALA A 318 2.24 -15.69 -12.03
CA ALA A 318 1.19 -16.08 -12.99
C ALA A 318 1.72 -16.87 -14.20
N THR A 319 0.84 -17.66 -14.82
CA THR A 319 0.98 -18.17 -16.19
C THR A 319 0.31 -17.23 -17.19
N ASP A 320 0.64 -17.39 -18.48
CA ASP A 320 0.00 -16.66 -19.57
C ASP A 320 -1.54 -16.78 -19.56
N THR A 321 -2.08 -17.99 -19.37
CA THR A 321 -3.52 -18.25 -19.33
C THR A 321 -4.19 -17.58 -18.14
N GLN A 322 -3.51 -17.50 -17.00
CA GLN A 322 -4.00 -16.81 -15.81
C GLN A 322 -4.04 -15.29 -15.99
N LEU A 323 -3.00 -14.69 -16.59
CA LEU A 323 -3.03 -13.27 -16.95
C LEU A 323 -4.09 -12.96 -18.01
N ASP A 324 -4.28 -13.87 -18.97
CA ASP A 324 -5.33 -13.76 -19.99
C ASP A 324 -6.73 -13.72 -19.35
N ALA A 325 -7.03 -14.71 -18.50
CA ALA A 325 -8.29 -14.80 -17.76
C ALA A 325 -8.51 -13.60 -16.83
N PHE A 326 -7.48 -13.16 -16.09
CA PHE A 326 -7.59 -11.99 -15.22
C PHE A 326 -7.83 -10.70 -16.02
N THR A 327 -7.17 -10.54 -17.16
CA THR A 327 -7.38 -9.40 -18.08
C THR A 327 -8.81 -9.38 -18.62
N ASN A 328 -9.41 -10.55 -18.92
CA ASN A 328 -10.83 -10.63 -19.29
C ASN A 328 -11.76 -10.14 -18.17
N ARG A 329 -11.45 -10.47 -16.91
CA ARG A 329 -12.25 -10.01 -15.75
C ARG A 329 -12.17 -8.49 -15.57
N LEU A 330 -10.98 -7.90 -15.71
CA LEU A 330 -10.81 -6.43 -15.72
C LEU A 330 -11.58 -5.76 -16.86
N ALA A 331 -11.51 -6.32 -18.07
CA ALA A 331 -12.24 -5.79 -19.24
C ALA A 331 -13.76 -5.82 -19.02
N ARG A 332 -14.31 -6.93 -18.48
CA ARG A 332 -15.73 -7.04 -18.13
C ARG A 332 -16.17 -6.07 -17.04
N ALA A 333 -15.27 -5.66 -16.15
CA ALA A 333 -15.52 -4.63 -15.15
C ALA A 333 -15.40 -3.19 -15.71
N GLY A 334 -15.02 -3.00 -16.98
CA GLY A 334 -14.82 -1.69 -17.60
C GLY A 334 -13.47 -1.04 -17.32
N ILE A 335 -12.55 -1.73 -16.65
CA ILE A 335 -11.24 -1.17 -16.26
C ILE A 335 -10.31 -1.19 -17.48
N ASP A 336 -9.77 -0.04 -17.87
CA ASP A 336 -8.72 0.01 -18.90
C ASP A 336 -7.37 -0.39 -18.31
N ALA A 337 -6.98 -1.65 -18.54
CA ALA A 337 -5.74 -2.22 -18.06
C ALA A 337 -4.85 -2.83 -19.15
N ASP A 338 -3.53 -2.70 -18.95
CA ASP A 338 -2.47 -3.47 -19.59
C ASP A 338 -1.79 -4.34 -18.49
N VAL A 339 -1.95 -5.67 -18.57
CA VAL A 339 -1.41 -6.65 -17.60
C VAL A 339 -0.17 -7.33 -18.18
N SER A 340 0.85 -7.59 -17.35
CA SER A 340 2.11 -8.20 -17.78
C SER A 340 2.80 -8.97 -16.65
N HIS A 341 3.67 -9.91 -17.03
CA HIS A 341 4.53 -10.60 -16.08
C HIS A 341 5.53 -9.65 -15.41
N SER A 342 5.66 -9.76 -14.09
CA SER A 342 6.74 -9.17 -13.31
C SER A 342 7.99 -10.07 -13.39
N ASP A 343 9.18 -9.47 -13.44
CA ASP A 343 10.43 -10.25 -13.55
C ASP A 343 10.85 -10.76 -12.17
N GLN A 344 10.60 -12.05 -11.94
CA GLN A 344 10.81 -12.76 -10.69
C GLN A 344 12.28 -12.78 -10.23
N ARG A 345 13.24 -12.51 -11.14
CA ARG A 345 14.68 -12.50 -10.86
C ARG A 345 15.16 -11.18 -10.25
N LEU A 346 14.32 -10.16 -10.22
CA LEU A 346 14.65 -8.85 -9.66
C LEU A 346 14.16 -8.75 -8.22
N GLU A 347 14.98 -8.15 -7.37
CA GLU A 347 14.61 -7.77 -6.00
C GLU A 347 13.31 -6.96 -5.96
N MET A 348 12.52 -7.14 -4.89
CA MET A 348 11.21 -6.46 -4.74
C MET A 348 11.33 -4.94 -4.92
N ALA A 349 12.29 -4.32 -4.24
CA ALA A 349 12.57 -2.88 -4.37
C ALA A 349 12.88 -2.45 -5.81
N VAL A 350 13.58 -3.29 -6.57
CA VAL A 350 13.92 -3.04 -7.97
C VAL A 350 12.68 -3.19 -8.87
N ARG A 351 11.79 -4.16 -8.59
CA ARG A 351 10.51 -4.30 -9.30
C ARG A 351 9.65 -3.04 -9.11
N TYR A 352 9.53 -2.55 -7.88
CA TYR A 352 8.84 -1.30 -7.55
C TYR A 352 9.45 -0.08 -8.26
N LEU A 353 10.77 0.13 -8.16
CA LEU A 353 11.45 1.24 -8.85
C LEU A 353 11.24 1.19 -10.39
N ASN A 354 11.24 -0.01 -10.98
CA ASN A 354 11.00 -0.17 -12.42
C ASN A 354 9.56 0.23 -12.83
N LEU A 355 8.58 0.36 -11.92
CA LEU A 355 7.23 0.85 -12.24
C LEU A 355 7.29 2.26 -12.84
N VAL A 356 8.13 3.16 -12.30
CA VAL A 356 8.31 4.52 -12.83
C VAL A 356 8.70 4.50 -14.32
N ALA A 357 9.63 3.63 -14.68
CA ALA A 357 10.10 3.50 -16.05
C ALA A 357 9.16 2.69 -16.95
N THR A 358 8.30 1.85 -16.36
CA THR A 358 7.24 1.13 -17.07
C THR A 358 6.11 2.10 -17.45
N LEU A 359 5.65 2.90 -16.48
CA LEU A 359 4.71 4.01 -16.66
C LEU A 359 5.22 5.01 -17.70
N TYR A 360 6.44 5.53 -17.54
CA TYR A 360 7.00 6.55 -18.43
C TYR A 360 7.20 6.06 -19.87
N ARG A 361 7.50 4.78 -20.09
CA ARG A 361 7.71 4.20 -21.43
C ARG A 361 6.41 3.70 -22.06
N HIS A 362 5.29 3.72 -21.36
CA HIS A 362 4.00 3.35 -21.93
C HIS A 362 3.59 4.34 -23.02
N LYS A 363 3.01 3.82 -24.11
CA LYS A 363 2.65 4.59 -25.31
C LYS A 363 1.65 5.73 -25.04
N GLU A 364 0.81 5.62 -24.01
CA GLU A 364 -0.20 6.62 -23.64
C GLU A 364 0.32 7.61 -22.59
N SER A 365 1.53 7.41 -22.06
CA SER A 365 2.09 8.24 -20.98
C SER A 365 2.16 9.72 -21.33
N SER A 366 2.42 10.07 -22.60
CA SER A 366 2.47 11.44 -23.12
C SER A 366 1.19 12.25 -22.89
N ASN A 367 0.06 11.56 -22.73
CA ASN A 367 -1.27 12.16 -22.57
C ASN A 367 -1.70 12.22 -21.10
N LYS A 368 -0.83 11.77 -20.18
CA LYS A 368 -1.05 11.78 -18.74
C LYS A 368 -0.33 12.96 -18.10
N LYS A 369 -0.80 13.39 -16.93
CA LYS A 369 -0.12 14.33 -16.04
C LYS A 369 0.50 13.62 -14.84
N TRP A 370 -0.14 12.55 -14.37
CA TRP A 370 0.26 11.78 -13.20
C TRP A 370 0.53 10.31 -13.53
N LEU A 371 1.72 9.85 -13.17
CA LEU A 371 2.13 8.46 -13.16
C LEU A 371 2.19 8.02 -11.70
N VAL A 372 1.28 7.13 -11.30
CA VAL A 372 1.01 6.80 -9.91
C VAL A 372 1.52 5.39 -9.63
N LEU A 373 2.25 5.22 -8.53
CA LEU A 373 2.60 3.90 -7.99
C LEU A 373 1.73 3.69 -6.74
N CYS A 374 1.13 2.52 -6.61
CA CYS A 374 0.32 2.14 -5.46
C CYS A 374 0.30 0.61 -5.32
N ASP A 375 -0.19 0.12 -4.19
CA ASP A 375 -0.27 -1.30 -3.89
C ASP A 375 -1.65 -1.86 -4.26
N ASP A 376 -1.84 -3.18 -4.14
CA ASP A 376 -3.08 -3.87 -4.51
C ASP A 376 -4.23 -3.67 -3.51
N ASP A 377 -3.90 -3.31 -2.27
CA ASP A 377 -4.80 -2.84 -1.22
C ASP A 377 -4.74 -1.32 -1.00
N THR A 378 -4.36 -0.53 -2.03
CA THR A 378 -4.65 0.90 -2.08
C THR A 378 -6.04 1.13 -2.66
N PHE A 379 -6.87 1.92 -1.97
CA PHE A 379 -8.21 2.29 -2.43
C PHE A 379 -8.41 3.80 -2.38
N PHE A 380 -9.15 4.36 -3.35
CA PHE A 380 -9.43 5.79 -3.48
C PHE A 380 -10.94 6.06 -3.28
N PRO A 381 -11.42 6.40 -2.06
CA PRO A 381 -12.85 6.59 -1.78
C PRO A 381 -13.51 7.79 -2.46
N SER A 382 -12.71 8.77 -2.89
CA SER A 382 -13.18 10.02 -3.48
C SER A 382 -12.38 10.32 -4.75
N PRO A 383 -12.62 9.61 -5.87
CA PRO A 383 -11.89 9.83 -7.11
C PRO A 383 -12.13 11.24 -7.68
N VAL A 384 -13.32 11.82 -7.55
CA VAL A 384 -13.54 13.23 -7.93
C VAL A 384 -12.79 14.16 -6.97
N GLY A 385 -12.84 13.91 -5.65
CA GLY A 385 -12.04 14.65 -4.67
C GLY A 385 -10.54 14.63 -4.96
N LEU A 386 -9.99 13.47 -5.35
CA LEU A 386 -8.60 13.31 -5.76
C LEU A 386 -8.27 14.20 -6.96
N THR A 387 -9.08 14.16 -8.03
CA THR A 387 -8.84 15.01 -9.22
C THR A 387 -8.87 16.49 -8.88
N ASN A 388 -9.86 16.93 -8.07
CA ASN A 388 -9.99 18.32 -7.63
C ASN A 388 -8.80 18.78 -6.77
N TRP A 389 -8.33 17.93 -5.85
CA TRP A 389 -7.18 18.24 -5.01
C TRP A 389 -5.89 18.38 -5.82
N MET A 390 -5.67 17.46 -6.77
CA MET A 390 -4.43 17.35 -7.55
C MET A 390 -4.33 18.39 -8.67
N ARG A 391 -5.46 18.95 -9.16
CA ARG A 391 -5.49 20.08 -10.11
C ARG A 391 -4.76 21.35 -9.63
N ARG A 392 -4.48 21.45 -8.32
CA ARG A 392 -3.79 22.59 -7.71
C ARG A 392 -2.25 22.54 -7.86
N TYR A 393 -1.69 21.43 -8.33
CA TYR A 393 -0.25 21.27 -8.57
C TYR A 393 0.14 21.58 -10.02
N ASN A 394 1.29 22.22 -10.22
CA ASN A 394 1.83 22.50 -11.55
C ASN A 394 2.60 21.30 -12.12
N THR A 395 1.89 20.44 -12.86
CA THR A 395 2.42 19.18 -13.42
C THR A 395 3.41 19.34 -14.57
N ALA A 396 3.61 20.57 -15.08
CA ALA A 396 4.70 20.87 -16.03
C ALA A 396 6.08 20.90 -15.35
N ARG A 397 6.13 20.97 -14.01
CA ARG A 397 7.36 20.85 -13.22
C ARG A 397 7.58 19.41 -12.76
N PRO A 398 8.83 18.98 -12.51
CA PRO A 398 9.10 17.69 -11.91
C PRO A 398 8.67 17.69 -10.43
N MET A 399 7.62 16.93 -10.11
CA MET A 399 7.08 16.74 -8.77
C MET A 399 7.03 15.26 -8.36
N TYR A 400 7.25 15.05 -7.06
CA TYR A 400 7.12 13.81 -6.29
C TYR A 400 6.15 14.10 -5.14
N VAL A 401 4.92 13.61 -5.26
CA VAL A 401 3.82 13.87 -4.31
C VAL A 401 3.40 12.55 -3.66
N GLY A 402 3.13 12.56 -2.36
CA GLY A 402 2.77 11.38 -1.57
C GLY A 402 2.62 11.77 -0.10
N THR A 403 2.59 10.80 0.82
CA THR A 403 2.59 11.07 2.27
C THR A 403 3.68 10.31 3.01
N LEU A 404 3.99 10.76 4.22
CA LEU A 404 4.66 9.93 5.23
C LEU A 404 3.64 8.95 5.83
N SER A 405 4.13 7.86 6.43
CA SER A 405 3.32 7.06 7.35
C SER A 405 2.87 7.90 8.56
N GLU A 406 1.71 7.56 9.10
CA GLU A 406 1.18 8.13 10.33
C GLU A 406 1.97 7.68 11.58
N ASP A 407 2.69 6.56 11.48
CA ASP A 407 3.59 6.06 12.51
C ASP A 407 4.98 6.73 12.41
N ALA A 408 5.32 7.57 13.38
CA ALA A 408 6.62 8.22 13.47
C ALA A 408 7.79 7.22 13.59
N LEU A 409 7.58 6.00 14.10
CA LEU A 409 8.61 4.95 14.12
C LEU A 409 8.78 4.28 12.75
N ALA A 410 7.73 4.16 11.95
CA ALA A 410 7.85 3.77 10.55
C ALA A 410 8.64 4.84 9.76
N VAL A 411 8.34 6.13 9.99
CA VAL A 411 9.13 7.24 9.40
C VAL A 411 10.58 7.24 9.90
N GLN A 412 10.85 6.91 11.16
CA GLN A 412 12.21 6.79 11.69
C GLN A 412 12.98 5.63 11.01
N ARG A 413 12.31 4.50 10.80
CA ARG A 413 12.89 3.25 10.25
C ARG A 413 13.12 3.31 8.74
N HIS A 414 12.13 3.78 7.98
CA HIS A 414 12.15 3.81 6.51
C HIS A 414 12.62 5.17 5.95
N GLY A 415 12.59 6.22 6.77
CA GLY A 415 12.98 7.58 6.43
C GLY A 415 11.84 8.41 5.82
N SER A 416 12.12 9.69 5.60
CA SER A 416 11.15 10.65 5.03
C SER A 416 10.94 10.44 3.53
N GLN A 417 10.06 9.50 3.18
CA GLN A 417 9.69 9.07 1.83
C GLN A 417 8.19 9.24 1.55
N ALA A 418 7.76 9.24 0.29
CA ALA A 418 6.39 8.85 0.00
C ALA A 418 6.26 7.35 0.27
N PHE A 419 5.34 6.94 1.14
CA PHE A 419 5.03 5.53 1.37
C PHE A 419 4.16 5.01 0.22
N GLY A 420 4.55 3.86 -0.34
CA GLY A 420 4.06 3.32 -1.60
C GLY A 420 2.55 3.06 -1.60
N GLY A 421 2.09 2.44 -0.53
CA GLY A 421 0.72 2.02 -0.33
C GLY A 421 -0.30 3.14 -0.20
N ALA A 422 0.06 4.27 0.42
CA ALA A 422 -0.76 5.48 0.41
C ALA A 422 -0.92 6.09 -1.00
N GLY A 423 -0.02 5.76 -1.93
CA GLY A 423 -0.01 6.24 -3.31
C GLY A 423 1.07 7.30 -3.56
N VAL A 424 1.86 7.09 -4.61
CA VAL A 424 3.01 7.92 -4.99
C VAL A 424 2.79 8.51 -6.36
N PHE A 425 2.57 9.82 -6.43
CA PHE A 425 2.22 10.55 -7.64
C PHE A 425 3.43 11.26 -8.24
N ILE A 426 3.85 10.82 -9.43
CA ILE A 426 5.02 11.33 -10.14
C ILE A 426 4.59 11.98 -11.45
N THR A 427 5.01 13.22 -11.65
CA THR A 427 4.82 13.94 -12.93
C THR A 427 5.72 13.41 -14.05
N LEU A 428 5.29 13.52 -15.31
CA LEU A 428 6.07 13.15 -16.50
C LEU A 428 7.52 13.67 -16.51
N PRO A 429 7.80 14.96 -16.19
CA PRO A 429 9.17 15.47 -16.20
C PRO A 429 10.09 14.77 -15.20
N LEU A 430 9.58 14.39 -14.02
CA LEU A 430 10.35 13.63 -13.04
C LEU A 430 10.53 12.17 -13.47
N ALA A 431 9.46 11.52 -13.93
CA ALA A 431 9.54 10.14 -14.42
C ALA A 431 10.50 9.99 -15.61
N ARG A 432 10.57 11.00 -16.50
CA ARG A 432 11.58 11.12 -17.56
C ARG A 432 13.00 11.15 -17.01
N ALA A 433 13.24 11.96 -15.98
CA ALA A 433 14.56 12.10 -15.37
C ALA A 433 15.01 10.75 -14.76
N ILE A 434 14.18 10.16 -13.89
CA ILE A 434 14.41 8.84 -13.28
C ILE A 434 14.64 7.77 -14.35
N SER A 435 13.81 7.71 -15.39
CA SER A 435 13.88 6.67 -16.44
C SER A 435 15.16 6.69 -17.26
N ARG A 436 15.87 7.83 -17.32
CA ARG A 436 17.17 7.98 -17.99
C ARG A 436 18.34 7.50 -17.14
N ILE A 437 18.22 7.58 -15.82
CA ILE A 437 19.27 7.21 -14.84
C ILE A 437 18.97 5.89 -14.11
N LEU A 438 17.88 5.21 -14.46
CA LEU A 438 17.36 4.03 -13.75
C LEU A 438 18.42 2.96 -13.41
N SER A 439 19.45 2.79 -14.25
CA SER A 439 20.56 1.85 -14.00
C SER A 439 21.45 2.24 -12.82
N THR A 440 21.69 3.54 -12.57
CA THR A 440 22.50 3.99 -11.43
C THR A 440 21.73 3.91 -10.11
N CYS A 441 20.39 3.95 -10.17
CA CYS A 441 19.51 3.88 -9.01
C CYS A 441 19.26 2.45 -8.46
N LYS A 442 19.82 1.41 -9.07
CA LYS A 442 19.58 -0.01 -8.69
C LYS A 442 20.83 -0.88 -8.69
N THR A 443 21.99 -0.30 -8.40
CA THR A 443 23.19 -1.09 -8.13
C THR A 443 23.03 -1.87 -6.83
N ASP A 444 23.81 -2.93 -6.63
CA ASP A 444 23.77 -3.75 -5.40
C ASP A 444 23.98 -2.88 -4.14
N GLN A 445 24.87 -1.88 -4.21
CA GLN A 445 25.04 -0.88 -3.17
C GLN A 445 23.75 -0.10 -2.90
N LYS A 446 23.03 0.38 -3.94
CA LYS A 446 21.78 1.14 -3.74
C LYS A 446 20.66 0.27 -3.17
N ILE A 447 20.63 -1.01 -3.54
CA ILE A 447 19.70 -2.01 -2.99
C ILE A 447 20.01 -2.23 -1.50
N GLN A 448 21.27 -2.45 -1.13
CA GLN A 448 21.71 -2.56 0.27
C GLN A 448 21.43 -1.29 1.08
N GLU A 449 21.70 -0.09 0.53
CA GLU A 449 21.37 1.20 1.14
C GLU A 449 19.85 1.48 1.22
N SER A 450 19.00 0.61 0.63
CA SER A 450 17.54 0.68 0.76
C SER A 450 16.97 -0.36 1.73
N ASP A 451 17.82 -1.16 2.38
CA ASP A 451 17.41 -2.07 3.45
C ASP A 451 17.15 -1.31 4.75
N SER A 452 15.94 -1.44 5.28
CA SER A 452 15.50 -0.81 6.54
C SER A 452 15.53 -1.78 7.74
N GLY A 453 16.29 -2.88 7.64
CA GLY A 453 16.24 -4.01 8.56
C GLY A 453 15.12 -5.01 8.28
N TYR A 454 14.37 -4.79 7.19
CA TYR A 454 13.26 -5.64 6.72
C TYR A 454 13.49 -6.11 5.28
N GLY A 455 14.74 -6.06 4.82
CA GLY A 455 15.11 -6.24 3.42
C GLY A 455 15.03 -4.92 2.63
N PRO A 456 15.53 -4.89 1.39
CA PRO A 456 15.47 -3.72 0.50
C PRO A 456 14.04 -3.25 0.22
N GLN A 457 13.77 -1.96 0.42
CA GLN A 457 12.45 -1.34 0.24
C GLN A 457 12.37 -0.49 -1.04
N GLY A 458 11.29 -0.67 -1.81
CA GLY A 458 11.08 -0.01 -3.11
C GLY A 458 10.97 1.51 -3.02
N ASP A 459 10.20 2.00 -2.04
CA ASP A 459 10.01 3.42 -1.79
C ASP A 459 11.31 4.12 -1.38
N ILE A 460 12.12 3.48 -0.53
CA ILE A 460 13.41 4.00 -0.08
C ILE A 460 14.36 4.13 -1.28
N LEU A 461 14.39 3.11 -2.13
CA LEU A 461 15.18 3.09 -3.36
C LEU A 461 14.73 4.20 -4.34
N LEU A 462 13.42 4.40 -4.49
CA LEU A 462 12.82 5.48 -5.28
C LEU A 462 13.18 6.86 -4.74
N ARG A 463 12.99 7.10 -3.43
CA ARG A 463 13.37 8.35 -2.77
C ARG A 463 14.85 8.65 -2.96
N LYS A 464 15.73 7.67 -2.73
CA LYS A 464 17.19 7.83 -2.92
C LYS A 464 17.51 8.19 -4.37
N CYS A 465 16.93 7.48 -5.34
CA CYS A 465 17.07 7.81 -6.76
C CYS A 465 16.71 9.28 -7.06
N ILE A 466 15.57 9.76 -6.55
CA ILE A 466 15.11 11.15 -6.73
C ILE A 466 16.04 12.13 -6.00
N TYR A 467 16.38 11.89 -4.74
CA TYR A 467 17.05 12.87 -3.88
C TYR A 467 18.53 13.05 -4.20
N GLU A 468 19.20 11.97 -4.63
CA GLU A 468 20.62 11.95 -4.96
C GLU A 468 20.90 12.49 -6.38
N ASN A 469 19.91 12.45 -7.28
CA ASN A 469 20.09 12.81 -8.70
C ASN A 469 19.23 14.01 -9.17
N THR A 470 18.37 14.56 -8.31
CA THR A 470 17.52 15.72 -8.63
C THR A 470 17.37 16.66 -7.43
N SER A 471 16.93 17.90 -7.68
CA SER A 471 16.52 18.85 -6.64
C SER A 471 15.10 18.62 -6.11
N VAL A 472 14.35 17.64 -6.64
CA VAL A 472 12.97 17.40 -6.22
C VAL A 472 12.94 16.75 -4.83
N ARG A 473 12.04 17.21 -3.97
CA ARG A 473 11.79 16.64 -2.64
C ARG A 473 10.31 16.30 -2.50
N LEU A 474 9.97 15.45 -1.53
CA LEU A 474 8.60 15.04 -1.27
C LEU A 474 7.70 16.25 -1.00
N THR A 475 6.64 16.36 -1.80
CA THR A 475 5.50 17.24 -1.50
C THR A 475 4.49 16.40 -0.74
N GLN A 476 4.31 16.68 0.55
CA GLN A 476 3.40 15.91 1.40
C GLN A 476 1.92 16.22 1.08
N LEU A 477 1.09 15.18 1.12
CA LEU A 477 -0.34 15.23 0.87
C LEU A 477 -1.06 14.43 1.97
N HIS A 478 -1.36 15.11 3.09
CA HIS A 478 -1.92 14.54 4.32
C HIS A 478 -3.38 14.03 4.23
N HIS A 479 -3.90 13.79 3.01
CA HIS A 479 -5.17 13.09 2.78
C HIS A 479 -4.97 11.76 2.04
N LEU A 480 -3.74 11.43 1.67
CA LEU A 480 -3.36 10.05 1.40
C LEU A 480 -3.04 9.41 2.76
N TRP A 481 -3.46 8.17 2.96
CA TRP A 481 -3.29 7.48 4.24
C TRP A 481 -2.62 6.13 4.04
N GLN A 482 -1.49 5.93 4.69
CA GLN A 482 -0.71 4.68 4.64
C GLN A 482 -1.33 3.63 5.57
N LEU A 483 -1.86 4.08 6.71
CA LEU A 483 -2.53 3.30 7.74
C LEU A 483 -1.67 2.13 8.24
N ASP A 484 -0.45 2.43 8.68
CA ASP A 484 0.41 1.51 9.45
C ASP A 484 -0.16 1.31 10.89
N LEU A 485 -1.46 1.03 11.01
CA LEU A 485 -2.23 0.93 12.25
C LEU A 485 -2.50 -0.55 12.57
N PHE A 486 -1.86 -1.09 13.60
CA PHE A 486 -1.91 -2.53 13.89
C PHE A 486 -3.08 -2.90 14.82
N GLY A 487 -3.96 -3.82 14.39
CA GLY A 487 -5.14 -4.26 15.13
C GLY A 487 -6.38 -3.43 14.79
N ASP A 488 -6.94 -2.74 15.78
CA ASP A 488 -8.19 -1.98 15.62
C ASP A 488 -7.94 -0.55 15.11
N ALA A 489 -8.23 -0.31 13.84
CA ALA A 489 -8.16 1.00 13.20
C ALA A 489 -9.43 1.86 13.36
N GLY A 490 -10.37 1.46 14.23
CA GLY A 490 -11.67 2.09 14.43
C GLY A 490 -11.60 3.58 14.72
N GLY A 491 -10.62 4.04 15.53
CA GLY A 491 -10.41 5.46 15.78
C GLY A 491 -10.20 6.30 14.50
N PHE A 492 -9.53 5.75 13.48
CA PHE A 492 -9.37 6.42 12.19
C PHE A 492 -10.69 6.48 11.42
N TYR A 493 -11.37 5.35 11.22
CA TYR A 493 -12.59 5.32 10.41
C TYR A 493 -13.80 6.00 11.10
N GLU A 494 -13.81 6.05 12.44
CA GLU A 494 -14.78 6.77 13.27
C GLU A 494 -14.40 8.25 13.52
N SER A 495 -13.32 8.77 12.92
CA SER A 495 -12.91 10.19 13.05
C SER A 495 -13.73 11.16 12.20
N GLY A 496 -14.43 10.67 11.17
CA GLY A 496 -15.12 11.50 10.19
C GLY A 496 -14.22 12.05 9.08
N THR A 497 -12.96 11.60 9.01
CA THR A 497 -11.95 11.95 8.00
C THR A 497 -12.44 11.76 6.56
N ARG A 498 -11.83 12.53 5.64
CA ARG A 498 -12.09 12.49 4.19
C ARG A 498 -10.84 12.03 3.44
N PRO A 499 -10.57 10.71 3.40
CA PRO A 499 -9.38 10.17 2.77
C PRO A 499 -9.49 10.25 1.24
N LEU A 500 -8.44 10.74 0.59
CA LEU A 500 -8.25 10.60 -0.86
C LEU A 500 -7.78 9.18 -1.20
N SER A 501 -6.93 8.59 -0.36
CA SER A 501 -6.63 7.16 -0.37
C SER A 501 -6.68 6.56 1.04
N VAL A 502 -6.94 5.26 1.11
CA VAL A 502 -6.74 4.41 2.30
C VAL A 502 -5.99 3.16 1.89
N HIS A 503 -5.22 2.60 2.81
CA HIS A 503 -4.31 1.49 2.56
C HIS A 503 -4.25 0.50 3.73
N HIS A 504 -3.54 -0.62 3.57
CA HIS A 504 -3.24 -1.65 4.58
C HIS A 504 -4.45 -2.32 5.27
N TYR A 505 -5.66 -2.11 4.75
CA TYR A 505 -6.92 -2.64 5.28
C TYR A 505 -7.14 -4.14 4.99
N ARG A 506 -6.15 -4.84 4.44
CA ARG A 506 -6.19 -6.30 4.19
C ARG A 506 -5.34 -7.07 5.21
N HIS A 507 -5.93 -7.24 6.39
CA HIS A 507 -5.57 -8.16 7.48
C HIS A 507 -4.26 -7.89 8.22
N SER A 508 -3.15 -7.69 7.50
CA SER A 508 -1.80 -7.72 8.08
C SER A 508 -1.48 -6.56 9.02
N TRP A 509 -2.18 -5.44 8.90
CA TRP A 509 -2.19 -4.34 9.85
C TRP A 509 -3.55 -4.26 10.54
N HIS A 510 -4.60 -3.97 9.77
CA HIS A 510 -5.99 -3.99 10.22
C HIS A 510 -6.90 -4.61 9.14
N THR A 511 -8.17 -4.80 9.46
CA THR A 511 -9.20 -5.17 8.46
C THR A 511 -10.25 -4.08 8.38
N ALA A 512 -10.53 -3.60 7.17
CA ALA A 512 -11.67 -2.73 6.88
C ALA A 512 -12.17 -2.96 5.46
N TYR A 513 -13.37 -2.49 5.15
CA TYR A 513 -14.04 -2.76 3.87
C TYR A 513 -14.36 -1.46 3.10
N PRO A 514 -13.36 -0.65 2.69
CA PRO A 514 -13.61 0.66 2.09
C PRO A 514 -14.39 0.58 0.76
N GLY A 515 -14.26 -0.52 0.01
CA GLY A 515 -15.11 -0.79 -1.15
C GLY A 515 -16.59 -0.99 -0.82
N HIS A 516 -16.93 -1.54 0.35
CA HIS A 516 -18.30 -1.59 0.85
C HIS A 516 -18.75 -0.24 1.43
N ALA A 517 -17.87 0.44 2.17
CA ALA A 517 -18.12 1.74 2.78
C ALA A 517 -18.51 2.79 1.73
N SER A 518 -17.87 2.72 0.57
CA SER A 518 -18.02 3.69 -0.50
C SER A 518 -19.23 3.46 -1.41
N LYS A 519 -19.96 2.34 -1.26
CA LYS A 519 -21.17 2.07 -2.06
C LYS A 519 -22.27 3.09 -1.87
N VAL A 520 -22.34 3.71 -0.68
CA VAL A 520 -23.28 4.78 -0.35
C VAL A 520 -23.03 6.05 -1.19
N ALA A 521 -21.80 6.26 -1.66
CA ALA A 521 -21.45 7.40 -2.52
C ALA A 521 -22.13 7.35 -3.89
N HIS A 522 -22.55 6.18 -4.38
CA HIS A 522 -23.33 6.10 -5.63
C HIS A 522 -24.73 6.73 -5.52
N THR A 523 -25.30 6.83 -4.32
CA THR A 523 -26.66 7.38 -4.12
C THR A 523 -26.66 8.80 -3.53
N CYS A 524 -25.73 9.12 -2.61
CA CYS A 524 -25.71 10.42 -1.95
C CYS A 524 -24.47 11.29 -2.23
N GLY A 525 -23.41 10.73 -2.83
CA GLY A 525 -22.18 11.42 -3.23
C GLY A 525 -20.96 11.05 -2.37
N GLU A 526 -19.75 11.34 -2.88
CA GLU A 526 -18.47 10.97 -2.24
C GLU A 526 -18.32 11.44 -0.77
N ASP A 527 -18.85 12.60 -0.39
CA ASP A 527 -18.79 13.09 0.99
C ASP A 527 -19.63 12.27 1.98
N CYS A 528 -20.50 11.35 1.53
CA CYS A 528 -21.20 10.47 2.46
C CYS A 528 -20.29 9.41 3.11
N THR A 529 -19.22 9.00 2.44
CA THR A 529 -18.34 7.94 2.92
C THR A 529 -17.57 8.41 4.16
N PHE A 530 -17.69 7.66 5.24
CA PHE A 530 -17.22 7.99 6.59
C PHE A 530 -17.83 9.29 7.18
N GLN A 531 -18.96 9.80 6.66
CA GLN A 531 -19.68 10.89 7.30
C GLN A 531 -20.27 10.43 8.64
N ARG A 532 -20.18 11.26 9.68
CA ARG A 532 -20.64 10.94 11.03
C ARG A 532 -21.95 11.61 11.41
N PHE A 533 -22.86 10.83 11.97
CA PHE A 533 -24.15 11.30 12.51
C PHE A 533 -24.28 10.88 13.97
N VAL A 534 -24.49 11.85 14.86
CA VAL A 534 -24.72 11.63 16.29
C VAL A 534 -26.21 11.75 16.54
N THR A 535 -26.83 10.77 17.20
CA THR A 535 -28.29 10.70 17.38
C THR A 535 -28.68 10.88 18.85
N ALA A 536 -29.92 11.32 19.08
CA ALA A 536 -30.40 11.72 20.41
C ALA A 536 -30.49 10.59 21.46
N ASP A 537 -30.26 9.34 21.08
CA ASP A 537 -30.17 8.16 21.95
C ASP A 537 -28.73 7.64 22.13
N GLY A 538 -27.73 8.49 21.87
CA GLY A 538 -26.32 8.18 22.18
C GLY A 538 -25.66 7.22 21.20
N PHE A 539 -26.15 7.13 19.96
CA PHE A 539 -25.43 6.44 18.89
C PHE A 539 -24.66 7.42 17.98
N VAL A 540 -23.51 6.97 17.49
CA VAL A 540 -22.75 7.59 16.40
C VAL A 540 -22.70 6.62 15.22
N VAL A 541 -23.25 7.02 14.08
CA VAL A 541 -23.13 6.29 12.81
C VAL A 541 -21.94 6.86 12.06
N ALA A 542 -20.84 6.10 11.99
CA ALA A 542 -19.72 6.36 11.09
C ALA A 542 -20.00 5.65 9.77
N ASN A 543 -20.61 6.38 8.81
CA ASN A 543 -21.23 5.79 7.62
C ASN A 543 -20.24 4.94 6.80
N GLY A 544 -20.50 3.63 6.72
CA GLY A 544 -19.64 2.69 6.03
C GLY A 544 -18.50 2.10 6.87
N TYR A 545 -18.49 2.34 8.19
CA TYR A 545 -17.58 1.65 9.11
C TYR A 545 -18.27 1.09 10.35
N SER A 546 -18.96 1.90 11.15
CA SER A 546 -19.59 1.42 12.37
C SER A 546 -20.88 2.15 12.76
N VAL A 547 -21.67 1.47 13.59
CA VAL A 547 -22.72 2.04 14.41
C VAL A 547 -22.30 1.84 15.86
N ALA A 548 -21.82 2.90 16.50
CA ALA A 548 -21.35 2.86 17.90
C ALA A 548 -22.42 3.39 18.85
N GLN A 549 -22.67 2.69 19.95
CA GLN A 549 -23.52 3.10 21.06
C GLN A 549 -22.67 3.52 22.26
N TYR A 550 -23.05 4.61 22.94
CA TYR A 550 -22.42 5.10 24.16
C TYR A 550 -23.45 5.07 25.31
N PRO A 551 -23.55 3.96 26.09
CA PRO A 551 -24.63 3.77 27.05
C PRO A 551 -24.67 4.79 28.20
N GLU A 552 -23.51 5.33 28.57
CA GLU A 552 -23.36 6.38 29.59
C GLU A 552 -23.44 7.81 29.03
N GLY A 553 -23.71 7.94 27.72
CA GLY A 553 -23.63 9.20 26.99
C GLY A 553 -22.24 9.51 26.45
N ILE A 554 -22.13 10.67 25.81
CA ILE A 554 -20.91 11.17 25.18
C ILE A 554 -20.47 12.42 25.97
N ASP A 555 -19.46 12.25 26.82
CA ASP A 555 -18.86 13.30 27.66
C ASP A 555 -17.43 13.67 27.26
N PHE A 556 -16.96 13.10 26.15
CA PHE A 556 -15.63 13.29 25.58
C PHE A 556 -15.71 13.99 24.22
N ASP A 557 -14.59 14.54 23.77
CA ASP A 557 -14.49 15.22 22.50
C ASP A 557 -14.57 14.25 21.32
N LEU A 558 -15.58 14.43 20.45
CA LEU A 558 -15.77 13.66 19.21
C LEU A 558 -14.86 14.13 18.07
N GLU A 559 -14.22 15.29 18.17
CA GLU A 559 -13.21 15.74 17.20
C GLU A 559 -11.83 15.14 17.49
N GLN A 560 -11.59 14.70 18.73
CA GLN A 560 -10.42 13.88 19.08
C GLN A 560 -10.57 12.44 18.62
N LEU A 561 -9.55 11.97 17.90
CA LEU A 561 -9.43 10.60 17.43
C LEU A 561 -9.19 9.64 18.60
N GLU A 562 -9.79 8.45 18.56
CA GLU A 562 -9.66 7.42 19.60
C GLU A 562 -8.41 6.54 19.38
N ALA A 563 -7.59 6.36 20.42
CA ALA A 563 -6.38 5.53 20.40
C ALA A 563 -6.68 4.01 20.41
N THR A 564 -7.30 3.47 19.35
CA THR A 564 -7.83 2.08 19.33
C THR A 564 -6.80 0.99 19.02
N TRP A 565 -5.72 1.30 18.28
CA TRP A 565 -4.77 0.30 17.76
C TRP A 565 -3.60 -0.03 18.70
N ALA A 566 -2.93 -1.15 18.44
CA ALA A 566 -1.76 -1.58 19.18
C ALA A 566 -0.60 -0.58 19.06
N GLY A 567 0.01 -0.24 20.21
CA GLY A 567 1.11 0.71 20.29
C GLY A 567 0.72 2.18 20.40
N SER A 568 -0.57 2.54 20.34
CA SER A 568 -1.07 3.85 20.80
C SER A 568 -1.16 3.90 22.34
N ASN A 569 -1.46 2.75 22.97
CA ASN A 569 -1.54 2.58 24.43
C ASN A 569 -0.20 2.22 25.10
N ASP A 570 0.95 2.42 24.44
CA ASP A 570 2.26 2.33 25.11
C ASP A 570 2.57 3.68 25.80
N PRO A 571 2.56 3.75 27.15
CA PRO A 571 2.76 5.02 27.86
C PRO A 571 4.15 5.64 27.62
N ASN A 572 5.11 4.90 27.04
CA ASN A 572 6.44 5.43 26.71
C ASN A 572 6.49 6.11 25.33
N LEU A 573 5.43 5.98 24.51
CA LEU A 573 5.43 6.37 23.09
C LEU A 573 4.15 7.11 22.65
N GLY A 574 3.46 7.81 23.56
CA GLY A 574 2.21 8.52 23.26
C GLY A 574 2.28 9.47 22.04
N TRP A 575 3.44 10.08 21.78
CA TRP A 575 3.67 10.98 20.64
C TRP A 575 3.75 10.30 19.26
N ARG A 576 3.74 8.95 19.21
CA ARG A 576 4.06 8.15 18.00
C ARG A 576 3.19 8.47 16.79
N PHE A 577 1.94 8.88 16.99
CA PHE A 577 0.98 9.18 15.92
C PHE A 577 0.55 10.66 15.88
N ASP A 578 0.90 11.46 16.90
CA ASP A 578 0.43 12.84 17.08
C ASP A 578 0.76 13.77 15.91
N LEU A 579 1.87 13.53 15.21
CA LEU A 579 2.32 14.35 14.08
C LEU A 579 1.30 14.37 12.92
N MET A 580 0.59 13.26 12.70
CA MET A 580 -0.33 13.08 11.58
C MET A 580 -1.80 12.99 12.01
N LEU A 581 -2.06 12.53 13.24
CA LEU A 581 -3.42 12.30 13.75
C LEU A 581 -3.84 13.28 14.86
N GLY A 582 -2.91 14.12 15.33
CA GLY A 582 -3.11 14.98 16.50
C GLY A 582 -3.15 14.19 17.82
N PRO A 583 -3.18 14.90 18.97
CA PRO A 583 -3.32 14.28 20.28
C PRO A 583 -4.60 13.43 20.36
N GLN A 584 -4.45 12.18 20.77
CA GLN A 584 -5.51 11.18 20.75
C GLN A 584 -6.21 11.07 22.11
N ARG A 585 -7.52 10.85 22.11
CA ARG A 585 -8.24 10.46 23.34
C ARG A 585 -8.04 8.98 23.63
N LEU A 586 -8.08 8.63 24.92
CA LEU A 586 -7.98 7.24 25.37
C LEU A 586 -9.05 6.35 24.73
N SER A 587 -8.67 5.10 24.47
CA SER A 587 -9.60 4.07 24.01
C SER A 587 -10.69 3.79 25.04
N LEU A 588 -11.90 3.53 24.56
CA LEU A 588 -13.02 3.06 25.37
C LEU A 588 -13.12 1.53 25.41
N HIS A 589 -12.14 0.81 24.87
CA HIS A 589 -12.08 -0.65 24.95
C HIS A 589 -12.06 -1.12 26.41
N ARG A 590 -12.90 -2.12 26.70
CA ARG A 590 -13.08 -2.74 28.03
C ARG A 590 -13.59 -1.79 29.13
N THR A 591 -14.06 -0.59 28.78
CA THR A 591 -14.51 0.43 29.76
C THR A 591 -15.98 0.35 30.13
N GLY A 592 -16.81 -0.41 29.42
CA GLY A 592 -18.28 -0.38 29.57
C GLY A 592 -18.97 0.81 28.89
N ARG A 593 -18.22 1.81 28.41
CA ARG A 593 -18.76 3.09 27.92
C ARG A 593 -19.11 3.12 26.43
N LYS A 594 -18.72 2.09 25.67
CA LYS A 594 -18.92 1.97 24.22
C LYS A 594 -19.25 0.52 23.85
N LEU A 595 -20.15 0.33 22.88
CA LEU A 595 -20.24 -0.88 22.05
C LEU A 595 -20.30 -0.44 20.59
N ALA A 596 -19.78 -1.24 19.66
CA ALA A 596 -19.95 -0.96 18.23
C ALA A 596 -20.40 -2.20 17.45
N TRP A 597 -21.22 -1.95 16.43
CA TRP A 597 -21.48 -2.87 15.34
C TRP A 597 -20.64 -2.40 14.14
N GLU A 598 -19.79 -3.26 13.61
CA GLU A 598 -18.90 -2.96 12.49
C GLU A 598 -19.48 -3.44 11.16
N MET A 599 -19.35 -2.62 10.12
CA MET A 599 -19.87 -2.92 8.80
C MET A 599 -19.08 -4.06 8.16
N VAL A 600 -19.79 -5.12 7.80
CA VAL A 600 -19.22 -6.25 7.04
C VAL A 600 -19.70 -6.28 5.60
N GLU A 601 -20.90 -5.75 5.32
CA GLU A 601 -21.49 -5.81 3.99
C GLU A 601 -22.23 -4.53 3.62
N ALA A 602 -22.35 -4.33 2.30
CA ALA A 602 -23.14 -3.27 1.70
C ALA A 602 -23.56 -3.67 0.29
N ARG A 603 -24.80 -3.34 -0.10
CA ARG A 603 -25.43 -3.67 -1.38
C ARG A 603 -26.23 -2.48 -1.91
N ASN A 604 -25.99 -2.11 -3.16
CA ASN A 604 -26.83 -1.15 -3.88
C ASN A 604 -28.09 -1.86 -4.38
N GLY A 605 -29.27 -1.26 -4.15
CA GLY A 605 -30.53 -1.67 -4.73
C GLY A 605 -30.72 -1.10 -6.14
N ALA A 606 -31.60 -1.73 -6.93
CA ALA A 606 -31.95 -1.24 -8.28
C ALA A 606 -32.78 0.06 -8.26
N ASP A 607 -33.41 0.36 -7.13
CA ASP A 607 -34.12 1.58 -6.77
C ASP A 607 -33.19 2.73 -6.33
N GLY A 608 -31.87 2.52 -6.34
CA GLY A 608 -30.89 3.48 -5.85
C GLY A 608 -30.74 3.50 -4.33
N SER A 609 -31.40 2.60 -3.59
CA SER A 609 -31.15 2.40 -2.17
C SER A 609 -29.77 1.79 -1.92
N VAL A 610 -29.26 1.90 -0.69
CA VAL A 610 -28.06 1.17 -0.26
C VAL A 610 -28.30 0.54 1.11
N THR A 611 -28.38 -0.79 1.16
CA THR A 611 -28.38 -1.56 2.42
C THR A 611 -26.94 -1.71 2.89
N GLN A 612 -26.69 -1.43 4.17
CA GLN A 612 -25.44 -1.71 4.88
C GLN A 612 -25.74 -2.61 6.08
N VAL A 613 -24.92 -3.64 6.29
CA VAL A 613 -25.05 -4.61 7.39
C VAL A 613 -23.88 -4.44 8.35
N TYR A 614 -24.21 -4.17 9.61
CA TYR A 614 -23.27 -3.98 10.71
C TYR A 614 -23.46 -5.09 11.74
N ILE A 615 -22.37 -5.69 12.23
CA ILE A 615 -22.42 -6.80 13.20
C ILE A 615 -21.64 -6.49 14.48
N ARG A 616 -22.13 -6.99 15.61
CA ARG A 616 -21.42 -7.02 16.90
C ARG A 616 -21.35 -8.46 17.38
N ARG A 617 -20.15 -8.97 17.65
CA ARG A 617 -19.97 -10.31 18.23
C ARG A 617 -20.12 -10.26 19.75
N LYS A 618 -20.73 -11.27 20.36
CA LYS A 618 -20.79 -11.46 21.83
C LYS A 618 -19.40 -11.68 22.46
N GLY A 619 -18.51 -12.29 21.69
CA GLY A 619 -17.13 -12.57 22.09
C GLY A 619 -16.14 -11.43 21.84
N ASP A 620 -16.58 -10.26 21.35
CA ASP A 620 -15.68 -9.14 21.06
C ASP A 620 -14.98 -8.65 22.33
N ASP A 621 -13.65 -8.74 22.35
CA ASP A 621 -12.85 -8.43 23.53
C ASP A 621 -12.82 -6.94 23.88
N ARG A 622 -13.15 -6.06 22.92
CA ARG A 622 -13.29 -4.62 23.14
C ARG A 622 -14.53 -4.29 23.96
N TRP A 623 -15.61 -5.05 23.79
CA TRP A 623 -16.93 -4.78 24.38
C TRP A 623 -17.17 -5.61 25.64
N LYS A 624 -16.24 -5.45 26.60
CA LYS A 624 -16.29 -6.04 27.93
C LYS A 624 -16.34 -4.96 29.02
N TYR A 625 -16.79 -5.33 30.21
CA TYR A 625 -16.69 -4.54 31.43
C TYR A 625 -16.40 -5.47 32.60
N GLU A 626 -15.42 -5.14 33.44
CA GLU A 626 -14.94 -6.00 34.56
C GLU A 626 -14.67 -7.47 34.14
N GLY A 627 -14.18 -7.66 32.91
CA GLY A 627 -13.88 -8.96 32.32
C GLY A 627 -15.09 -9.73 31.75
N LYS A 628 -16.32 -9.26 31.95
CA LYS A 628 -17.56 -9.85 31.42
C LYS A 628 -17.93 -9.23 30.06
N PRO A 629 -18.54 -9.98 29.12
CA PRO A 629 -19.16 -9.40 27.94
C PRO A 629 -20.19 -8.33 28.32
N MET A 630 -20.29 -7.26 27.54
CA MET A 630 -21.38 -6.28 27.72
C MET A 630 -22.73 -6.80 27.19
N LYS A 631 -22.70 -7.86 26.37
CA LYS A 631 -23.85 -8.51 25.73
C LYS A 631 -23.56 -10.00 25.51
N GLU A 632 -24.50 -10.86 25.90
CA GLU A 632 -24.40 -12.32 25.76
C GLU A 632 -24.81 -12.83 24.36
N THR A 633 -25.58 -12.04 23.62
CA THR A 633 -26.04 -12.31 22.25
C THR A 633 -25.14 -11.63 21.22
N ASP A 634 -25.07 -12.20 20.02
CA ASP A 634 -24.54 -11.49 18.85
C ASP A 634 -25.56 -10.42 18.41
N GLY A 635 -25.17 -9.45 17.60
CA GLY A 635 -26.07 -8.37 17.18
C GLY A 635 -25.89 -7.96 15.73
N VAL A 636 -26.98 -7.57 15.08
CA VAL A 636 -27.01 -7.16 13.67
C VAL A 636 -27.84 -5.88 13.52
N ILE A 637 -27.27 -4.86 12.87
CA ILE A 637 -27.96 -3.63 12.50
C ILE A 637 -27.94 -3.50 10.97
N GLU A 638 -29.11 -3.38 10.36
CA GLU A 638 -29.29 -3.05 8.94
C GLU A 638 -29.70 -1.59 8.76
N LEU A 639 -28.89 -0.82 8.04
CA LEU A 639 -29.21 0.56 7.65
C LEU A 639 -29.48 0.63 6.15
N VAL A 640 -30.69 1.05 5.76
CA VAL A 640 -31.11 1.18 4.36
C VAL A 640 -31.18 2.65 3.98
N TRP A 641 -30.19 3.13 3.24
CA TRP A 641 -30.10 4.52 2.77
C TRP A 641 -31.01 4.72 1.56
N ILE A 642 -31.90 5.71 1.63
CA ILE A 642 -32.81 6.10 0.55
C ILE A 642 -32.75 7.63 0.31
N PRO A 643 -32.79 8.11 -0.94
CA PRO A 643 -32.95 9.54 -1.22
C PRO A 643 -34.29 10.08 -0.70
N SER A 644 -34.26 11.37 -0.31
CA SER A 644 -35.41 12.18 0.10
C SER A 644 -36.41 12.46 -1.02
#